data_AF-A0A2S9Y673-F1
#
_entry.id   AF-A0A2S9Y673-F1
#
_cell.length_a   1.000
_cell.length_b   1.000
_cell.length_c   1.000
_cell.angle_alpha   90.00
_cell.angle_beta   90.00
_cell.angle_gamma   90.00
#
_symmetry.space_group_name_H-M   'P 1'
#
loop_
_entity.id
_entity.type
_entity.pdbx_description
1 polymer ?
#
loop_
_entity_poly.entity_id
_entity_poly.type
_entity_poly.pdbx_seq_one_letter_code
_entity_poly.pdbx_strand_id
1 'polypeptide(L)'
;MAIGTVLDVEPNVYVLGMRRLICLARTSTPLLEARGVIHHNPERASEARSLGPETSQDPDSPSVSVLGLEPQRRARGRAGLTHGLLVLALAACNDGSAEGGGETGDGGSDGVDVTSGESSESTGDSTTDGETDTGDECPSDLLCGTPALCCAIGDACLQGECVPACESGIYCDEGCCAAEQVCLADMCESPGGPCEDSFDCEVDEFCEPTLNLCLPQPEGGPACTVEPRAAAFAPIEEWSWTGSPILPAYDQVLSMPLVGDLLGDETPEVVIVTHDTGDGACDTGHAYLRALDGSSGLDVWAANAEAFTDLGRVALCRTPALGDIDGDDSIDLVAHAFGGGLIAFEGDGSIKWTSTMQDGVTPYQGYFAGVAAIAIADMDADGQAEIVSGGVILDSSGRLISGLGLGELGANGLFGGNTVIADVDDDGLQEVVSGSFAHELDGSVLWSNGAADGYTAIADLDGDSLPELVVTSANFARVHDAGTGALLASFDMPGVGNGGPPTIDDFNGDGLLDFASAVGDSYTVFTFMEPATIDVLWSVPTLDVSSSRTGSSIFDFEGDGAAEVLYNDECYMRVYDGTTGEVLLEFASSSGTAAQYPIAVDVDGDNNTELVVVSDDWYQLAGITPGCPSYVGDEQLRHGVFVYGDSNDRWVRTRKIWNQHTYHITNVLADGSIPQFEPDSWGPEGFNNYRVSTPGNGVFNAADLQVDLAVSLLRACPEAVTLRATVRNEGSQGVPAGVAVEFFRGADDSGELVASAQTTNVLLPGQSEIVQVNAPLVGAPPHAFFVRVDAETPGEIEECREDNNSAAIDDVSCPNIG
;
A
#
# COMPACT_ATOMS: atom_id res chain seq x y z
N MET A 1 -65.18 -23.18 -54.24
CA MET A 1 -65.76 -24.08 -53.23
C MET A 1 -64.62 -24.90 -52.64
N ALA A 2 -64.41 -25.01 -51.33
CA ALA A 2 -64.91 -24.27 -50.16
C ALA A 2 -63.86 -24.47 -49.02
N ILE A 3 -63.47 -23.44 -48.24
CA ILE A 3 -63.96 -23.11 -46.87
C ILE A 3 -63.97 -24.34 -45.93
N GLY A 4 -63.30 -24.40 -44.77
CA GLY A 4 -62.42 -23.46 -44.03
C GLY A 4 -61.59 -24.26 -42.98
N THR A 5 -61.02 -23.75 -41.87
CA THR A 5 -61.00 -22.42 -41.19
C THR A 5 -59.73 -22.36 -40.29
N VAL A 6 -59.61 -21.42 -39.32
CA VAL A 6 -58.42 -21.20 -38.44
C VAL A 6 -58.83 -21.11 -36.96
N LEU A 7 -57.94 -21.48 -36.03
CA LEU A 7 -57.85 -20.94 -34.65
C LEU A 7 -56.53 -21.34 -33.94
N ASP A 8 -55.81 -20.37 -33.39
CA ASP A 8 -54.66 -20.51 -32.47
C ASP A 8 -54.98 -19.77 -31.15
N VAL A 9 -54.25 -20.04 -30.05
CA VAL A 9 -54.51 -19.46 -28.71
C VAL A 9 -53.22 -19.24 -27.90
N GLU A 10 -53.07 -18.04 -27.32
CA GLU A 10 -52.04 -17.64 -26.35
C GLU A 10 -52.56 -17.64 -24.90
N PRO A 11 -51.69 -17.80 -23.87
CA PRO A 11 -52.01 -17.49 -22.46
C PRO A 11 -51.69 -16.02 -22.10
N ASN A 12 -52.32 -15.51 -21.02
CA ASN A 12 -52.27 -14.08 -20.64
C ASN A 12 -51.35 -13.76 -19.45
N VAL A 13 -50.84 -12.53 -19.44
CA VAL A 13 -50.15 -11.86 -18.30
C VAL A 13 -51.12 -11.61 -17.14
N TYR A 14 -50.60 -11.62 -15.89
CA TYR A 14 -51.30 -11.12 -14.70
C TYR A 14 -50.54 -9.94 -14.08
N VAL A 15 -51.28 -8.90 -13.70
CA VAL A 15 -50.80 -7.77 -12.88
C VAL A 15 -51.71 -7.68 -11.64
N LEU A 16 -51.13 -7.56 -10.45
CA LEU A 16 -51.88 -7.69 -9.20
C LEU A 16 -51.41 -6.68 -8.13
N GLY A 17 -51.92 -5.45 -8.22
CA GLY A 17 -51.66 -4.41 -7.22
C GLY A 17 -52.56 -4.55 -5.98
N MET A 18 -52.00 -4.39 -4.77
CA MET A 18 -52.76 -4.30 -3.52
C MET A 18 -52.53 -2.98 -2.78
N ARG A 19 -53.61 -2.21 -2.63
CA ARG A 19 -53.72 -1.22 -1.55
C ARG A 19 -54.22 -1.91 -0.28
N ARG A 20 -53.74 -1.52 0.90
CA ARG A 20 -54.40 -1.83 2.18
C ARG A 20 -54.91 -0.56 2.87
N LEU A 21 -55.97 -0.74 3.65
CA LEU A 21 -56.62 0.32 4.42
C LEU A 21 -56.01 0.41 5.82
N ILE A 22 -55.79 1.64 6.30
CA ILE A 22 -55.64 1.92 7.73
C ILE A 22 -57.03 2.16 8.33
N CYS A 23 -57.27 1.66 9.55
CA CYS A 23 -58.55 1.78 10.26
C CYS A 23 -58.48 2.82 11.40
N LEU A 24 -59.63 3.35 11.84
CA LEU A 24 -59.69 4.48 12.76
C LEU A 24 -59.39 4.14 14.23
N ALA A 25 -58.63 5.02 14.88
CA ALA A 25 -58.79 5.39 16.28
C ALA A 25 -58.96 6.93 16.40
N ARG A 26 -59.62 7.41 17.47
CA ARG A 26 -59.88 8.85 17.70
C ARG A 26 -59.73 9.20 19.19
N THR A 27 -59.01 10.28 19.50
CA THR A 27 -59.16 11.04 20.75
C THR A 27 -58.78 12.53 20.57
N SER A 28 -59.71 13.43 20.94
CA SER A 28 -59.52 14.80 21.48
C SER A 28 -58.34 15.70 21.00
N THR A 29 -58.49 16.72 20.13
CA THR A 29 -59.09 18.10 20.29
C THR A 29 -58.23 19.16 21.03
N PRO A 30 -58.36 20.49 20.74
CA PRO A 30 -58.62 21.21 19.47
C PRO A 30 -57.90 22.61 19.33
N LEU A 31 -58.24 23.38 18.26
CA LEU A 31 -57.92 24.82 17.99
C LEU A 31 -56.49 25.14 17.50
N LEU A 32 -56.23 26.20 16.70
CA LEU A 32 -57.03 27.39 16.31
C LEU A 32 -57.15 27.59 14.77
N GLU A 33 -58.09 28.46 14.32
CA GLU A 33 -58.21 28.91 12.92
C GLU A 33 -57.33 30.14 12.61
N ALA A 34 -56.83 30.23 11.37
CA ALA A 34 -56.63 31.49 10.64
C ALA A 34 -56.94 31.28 9.14
N ARG A 35 -57.56 32.25 8.46
CA ARG A 35 -57.98 32.15 7.06
C ARG A 35 -57.30 33.17 6.16
N GLY A 36 -56.87 32.73 4.97
CA GLY A 36 -56.49 33.60 3.86
C GLY A 36 -56.78 32.92 2.52
N VAL A 37 -57.59 33.54 1.66
CA VAL A 37 -58.00 33.00 0.35
C VAL A 37 -58.09 34.15 -0.65
N ILE A 38 -57.57 33.99 -1.87
CA ILE A 38 -58.19 34.46 -3.15
C ILE A 38 -57.43 33.91 -4.39
N HIS A 39 -58.11 33.01 -5.11
CA HIS A 39 -58.14 32.71 -6.55
C HIS A 39 -56.99 32.98 -7.55
N HIS A 40 -56.71 31.93 -8.37
CA HIS A 40 -56.59 31.90 -9.85
C HIS A 40 -55.50 32.71 -10.58
N ASN A 41 -55.01 32.32 -11.77
CA ASN A 41 -54.88 31.04 -12.50
C ASN A 41 -53.78 31.29 -13.59
N PRO A 42 -53.27 30.27 -14.31
CA PRO A 42 -52.03 30.41 -15.09
C PRO A 42 -52.27 30.79 -16.56
N GLU A 43 -51.20 31.14 -17.28
CA GLU A 43 -50.84 30.40 -18.51
C GLU A 43 -49.38 30.58 -18.97
N ARG A 44 -48.98 29.72 -19.90
CA ARG A 44 -47.66 29.53 -20.50
C ARG A 44 -47.02 30.79 -21.11
N ALA A 45 -45.69 30.80 -21.15
CA ALA A 45 -44.93 31.31 -22.29
C ALA A 45 -43.82 30.30 -22.64
N SER A 46 -43.52 30.16 -23.94
CA SER A 46 -42.51 29.23 -24.48
C SER A 46 -41.71 29.89 -25.59
N GLU A 47 -40.65 29.20 -26.01
CA GLU A 47 -39.86 29.46 -27.22
C GLU A 47 -38.97 30.71 -27.23
N ALA A 48 -37.67 30.40 -27.07
CA ALA A 48 -36.54 31.24 -27.38
C ALA A 48 -36.58 31.88 -28.78
N ARG A 49 -35.74 32.90 -28.97
CA ARG A 49 -35.37 33.41 -30.29
C ARG A 49 -33.87 33.62 -30.36
N SER A 50 -33.22 32.91 -31.27
CA SER A 50 -31.81 33.12 -31.60
C SER A 50 -31.62 34.33 -32.52
N LEU A 51 -30.47 34.98 -32.39
CA LEU A 51 -29.75 35.71 -33.45
C LEU A 51 -28.30 35.91 -32.99
N GLY A 52 -27.36 35.83 -33.94
CA GLY A 52 -25.93 35.64 -33.69
C GLY A 52 -25.06 36.91 -33.65
N PRO A 53 -23.75 36.78 -33.97
CA PRO A 53 -22.69 37.54 -33.30
C PRO A 53 -21.95 38.58 -34.18
N GLU A 54 -21.20 39.49 -33.52
CA GLU A 54 -20.00 40.22 -34.03
C GLU A 54 -19.35 40.97 -32.83
N THR A 55 -18.21 40.53 -32.28
CA THR A 55 -16.79 40.91 -32.58
C THR A 55 -16.23 42.22 -31.98
N SER A 56 -15.32 42.04 -31.00
CA SER A 56 -13.98 42.70 -30.88
C SER A 56 -13.76 44.10 -30.24
N GLN A 57 -12.53 44.24 -29.70
CA GLN A 57 -11.71 45.44 -29.40
C GLN A 57 -11.75 46.11 -28.00
N ASP A 58 -10.67 45.82 -27.25
CA ASP A 58 -9.91 46.63 -26.27
C ASP A 58 -9.36 47.97 -26.85
N PRO A 59 -8.68 48.90 -26.11
CA PRO A 59 -8.20 48.85 -24.70
C PRO A 59 -8.38 50.16 -23.86
N ASP A 60 -7.78 50.14 -22.65
CA ASP A 60 -7.08 51.25 -21.95
C ASP A 60 -7.84 52.33 -21.11
N SER A 61 -7.85 52.11 -19.77
CA SER A 61 -7.32 52.95 -18.64
C SER A 61 -7.51 54.52 -18.58
N PRO A 62 -7.19 55.24 -17.46
CA PRO A 62 -7.09 54.92 -16.01
C PRO A 62 -7.81 55.93 -15.05
N SER A 63 -7.63 55.77 -13.72
CA SER A 63 -7.90 56.73 -12.59
C SER A 63 -9.37 56.96 -12.19
N VAL A 64 -9.75 57.26 -10.93
CA VAL A 64 -9.25 58.30 -9.97
C VAL A 64 -9.35 57.85 -8.51
N SER A 65 -8.42 58.32 -7.65
CA SER A 65 -8.46 58.16 -6.19
C SER A 65 -9.03 59.38 -5.45
N VAL A 66 -9.70 59.17 -4.30
CA VAL A 66 -10.18 60.22 -3.39
C VAL A 66 -9.89 59.84 -1.93
N LEU A 67 -9.30 60.77 -1.16
CA LEU A 67 -8.92 60.59 0.24
C LEU A 67 -9.94 61.17 1.22
N GLY A 68 -10.21 60.41 2.29
CA GLY A 68 -10.37 60.95 3.65
C GLY A 68 -11.78 61.17 4.21
N LEU A 69 -12.02 60.66 5.42
CA LEU A 69 -12.03 61.51 6.63
C LEU A 69 -12.14 60.70 7.96
N GLU A 70 -11.08 60.74 8.75
CA GLU A 70 -11.00 60.37 10.18
C GLU A 70 -11.56 61.50 11.10
N PRO A 71 -11.55 61.40 12.46
CA PRO A 71 -11.79 60.24 13.34
C PRO A 71 -12.67 60.59 14.58
N GLN A 72 -13.07 59.61 15.41
CA GLN A 72 -13.28 59.83 16.87
C GLN A 72 -12.99 58.60 17.76
N ARG A 73 -11.73 58.53 18.20
CA ARG A 73 -11.31 58.34 19.61
C ARG A 73 -12.31 57.72 20.62
N ARG A 74 -11.88 56.61 21.24
CA ARG A 74 -11.60 56.59 22.70
C ARG A 74 -10.44 55.66 23.02
N ALA A 75 -9.71 55.94 24.09
CA ALA A 75 -8.53 55.17 24.49
C ALA A 75 -8.24 55.34 25.99
N ARG A 76 -7.86 54.25 26.66
CA ARG A 76 -6.86 54.11 27.76
C ARG A 76 -7.07 52.76 28.48
N GLY A 77 -6.01 52.07 28.91
CA GLY A 77 -4.60 52.46 28.78
C GLY A 77 -3.59 51.40 29.22
N ARG A 78 -2.32 51.71 28.96
CA ARG A 78 -1.15 50.86 29.19
C ARG A 78 -0.90 50.56 30.67
N ALA A 79 -0.42 49.34 30.94
CA ALA A 79 0.77 49.12 31.72
C ALA A 79 1.63 48.05 31.01
N GLY A 80 2.93 48.01 31.28
CA GLY A 80 3.84 46.98 30.78
C GLY A 80 5.20 47.14 31.44
N LEU A 81 5.91 46.03 31.65
CA LEU A 81 7.32 46.01 32.06
C LEU A 81 8.00 44.72 31.56
N THR A 82 9.31 44.65 31.74
CA THR A 82 10.23 43.74 31.04
C THR A 82 10.80 42.61 31.90
N HIS A 83 11.17 41.51 31.23
CA HIS A 83 12.15 40.48 31.63
C HIS A 83 11.78 39.54 32.79
N GLY A 84 12.12 38.26 32.62
CA GLY A 84 12.00 37.23 33.64
C GLY A 84 12.32 35.82 33.13
N LEU A 85 13.57 35.56 32.74
CA LEU A 85 14.04 34.18 32.53
C LEU A 85 14.06 33.46 33.89
N LEU A 86 13.50 32.25 34.01
CA LEU A 86 13.57 31.46 35.23
C LEU A 86 13.67 29.96 34.95
N VAL A 87 14.90 29.44 34.94
CA VAL A 87 15.17 28.00 35.05
C VAL A 87 14.80 27.55 36.46
N LEU A 88 14.13 26.41 36.59
CA LEU A 88 13.77 25.85 37.89
C LEU A 88 13.91 24.32 37.90
N ALA A 89 15.14 23.84 38.04
CA ALA A 89 15.39 22.47 38.43
C ALA A 89 14.99 22.26 39.90
N LEU A 90 14.28 21.17 40.19
CA LEU A 90 14.02 20.69 41.55
C LEU A 90 14.25 19.17 41.58
N ALA A 91 14.93 18.71 42.63
CA ALA A 91 15.44 17.35 42.70
C ALA A 91 14.90 16.58 43.92
N ALA A 92 14.81 15.27 43.74
CA ALA A 92 14.85 14.21 44.74
C ALA A 92 13.78 14.21 45.87
N CYS A 93 13.08 13.07 45.94
CA CYS A 93 12.85 12.37 47.20
C CYS A 93 13.47 10.97 47.10
N ASN A 94 14.09 10.50 48.17
CA ASN A 94 14.77 9.20 48.24
C ASN A 94 14.64 8.62 49.65
N ASP A 95 14.15 7.39 49.75
CA ASP A 95 14.24 6.47 50.90
C ASP A 95 13.87 5.05 50.39
N GLY A 96 14.56 3.94 50.71
CA GLY A 96 15.85 3.78 51.39
C GLY A 96 15.99 2.48 52.20
N SER A 97 16.84 1.52 51.77
CA SER A 97 17.49 0.41 52.53
C SER A 97 18.37 -0.39 51.54
N ALA A 98 19.69 -0.64 51.71
CA ALA A 98 20.43 -1.36 52.77
C ALA A 98 20.14 -2.88 52.78
N GLU A 99 21.11 -3.83 52.77
CA GLU A 99 22.57 -3.87 53.12
C GLU A 99 23.35 -4.76 52.08
N GLY A 100 24.69 -4.84 51.97
CA GLY A 100 25.83 -4.12 52.59
C GLY A 100 27.21 -4.84 52.45
N GLY A 101 28.32 -4.08 52.34
CA GLY A 101 29.73 -4.55 52.33
C GLY A 101 30.32 -4.88 50.94
N GLY A 102 31.62 -4.72 50.60
CA GLY A 102 32.84 -4.31 51.34
C GLY A 102 34.06 -5.15 50.83
N GLU A 103 35.32 -4.69 50.69
CA GLU A 103 36.01 -3.43 51.04
C GLU A 103 37.13 -3.05 50.02
N THR A 104 37.59 -1.80 50.14
CA THR A 104 38.66 -1.05 49.45
C THR A 104 40.04 -1.69 49.24
N GLY A 105 40.83 -1.17 48.27
CA GLY A 105 42.30 -1.29 48.26
C GLY A 105 43.05 -0.54 47.16
N ASP A 106 43.37 0.75 47.37
CA ASP A 106 44.27 1.57 46.51
C ASP A 106 45.58 1.95 47.26
N GLY A 107 46.66 2.23 46.52
CA GLY A 107 47.93 2.74 47.04
C GLY A 107 49.11 2.67 46.05
N GLY A 108 49.63 3.81 45.61
CA GLY A 108 50.71 3.92 44.62
C GLY A 108 52.02 4.61 45.10
N SER A 109 52.67 5.34 44.18
CA SER A 109 53.87 6.20 44.29
C SER A 109 55.30 5.59 44.14
N ASP A 110 55.99 6.11 43.11
CA ASP A 110 57.39 6.61 43.01
C ASP A 110 58.64 5.73 43.30
N GLY A 111 59.61 5.77 42.37
CA GLY A 111 60.98 5.26 42.57
C GLY A 111 61.91 5.38 41.34
N VAL A 112 62.69 6.45 41.23
CA VAL A 112 63.59 6.80 40.10
C VAL A 112 65.04 6.31 40.33
N ASP A 113 65.78 5.81 39.30
CA ASP A 113 66.98 6.48 38.69
C ASP A 113 67.89 5.60 37.77
N VAL A 114 68.28 6.18 36.61
CA VAL A 114 69.52 6.08 35.79
C VAL A 114 70.44 4.83 35.93
N THR A 115 70.81 4.07 34.89
CA THR A 115 71.62 4.36 33.65
C THR A 115 71.46 3.17 32.65
N SER A 116 72.02 3.00 31.42
CA SER A 116 72.95 3.70 30.50
C SER A 116 72.94 3.01 29.11
N GLY A 117 73.26 3.71 28.00
CA GLY A 117 73.70 3.07 26.73
C GLY A 117 73.33 3.82 25.44
N GLU A 118 74.33 4.27 24.69
CA GLU A 118 74.25 5.21 23.55
C GLU A 118 73.57 4.72 22.25
N SER A 119 73.10 5.72 21.48
CA SER A 119 72.75 5.78 20.05
C SER A 119 73.88 5.30 19.09
N SER A 120 73.76 5.20 17.76
CA SER A 120 72.85 5.86 16.77
C SER A 120 72.74 5.10 15.42
N GLU A 121 71.92 5.63 14.52
CA GLU A 121 71.70 5.32 13.09
C GLU A 121 72.97 5.01 12.23
N SER A 122 72.84 4.17 11.18
CA SER A 122 72.72 4.66 9.77
C SER A 122 72.84 3.57 8.68
N THR A 123 71.93 3.61 7.70
CA THR A 123 72.04 3.25 6.25
C THR A 123 73.08 2.22 5.73
N GLY A 124 72.63 1.26 4.91
CA GLY A 124 73.50 0.50 3.99
C GLY A 124 72.73 -0.41 3.02
N ASP A 125 72.65 -0.02 1.75
CA ASP A 125 72.09 -0.81 0.64
C ASP A 125 73.10 -1.86 0.12
N SER A 126 72.61 -3.03 -0.29
CA SER A 126 73.30 -3.91 -1.24
C SER A 126 72.34 -4.90 -1.92
N THR A 127 72.12 -4.74 -3.23
CA THR A 127 71.46 -5.71 -4.11
C THR A 127 72.24 -7.03 -4.22
N THR A 128 71.54 -8.15 -4.27
CA THR A 128 72.01 -9.41 -4.89
C THR A 128 70.89 -10.04 -5.71
N ASP A 129 71.14 -10.24 -7.01
CA ASP A 129 70.20 -10.89 -7.92
C ASP A 129 70.03 -12.39 -7.62
N GLY A 130 68.80 -12.88 -7.78
CA GLY A 130 68.49 -14.17 -8.41
C GLY A 130 69.03 -15.43 -7.75
N GLU A 131 68.23 -16.02 -6.87
CA GLU A 131 68.05 -17.46 -6.83
C GLU A 131 66.57 -17.74 -7.13
N THR A 132 66.30 -18.42 -8.25
CA THR A 132 64.94 -18.86 -8.61
C THR A 132 64.61 -20.05 -7.71
N ASP A 133 63.67 -19.90 -6.79
CA ASP A 133 63.14 -21.09 -6.12
C ASP A 133 62.34 -21.92 -7.12
N THR A 134 62.48 -23.24 -7.04
CA THR A 134 61.92 -24.17 -8.02
C THR A 134 61.19 -25.28 -7.29
N GLY A 135 60.05 -24.93 -6.69
CA GLY A 135 59.20 -25.90 -6.02
C GLY A 135 58.29 -25.35 -4.93
N ASP A 136 57.65 -24.20 -5.14
CA ASP A 136 56.53 -23.76 -4.29
C ASP A 136 55.32 -24.69 -4.51
N GLU A 137 55.33 -25.84 -3.84
CA GLU A 137 54.15 -26.70 -3.67
C GLU A 137 53.13 -25.95 -2.81
N CYS A 138 51.99 -25.57 -3.39
CA CYS A 138 50.92 -24.89 -2.65
C CYS A 138 50.36 -25.79 -1.53
N PRO A 139 50.62 -25.55 -0.23
CA PRO A 139 50.39 -26.57 0.80
C PRO A 139 48.92 -26.82 1.15
N SER A 140 48.04 -25.91 0.74
CA SER A 140 46.57 -26.01 0.84
C SER A 140 45.92 -26.63 -0.40
N ASP A 141 46.70 -26.83 -1.49
CA ASP A 141 46.21 -27.07 -2.85
C ASP A 141 45.21 -25.99 -3.36
N LEU A 142 45.11 -24.82 -2.72
CA LEU A 142 44.15 -23.75 -3.03
C LEU A 142 44.85 -22.47 -3.52
N LEU A 143 44.58 -22.12 -4.78
CA LEU A 143 45.02 -20.87 -5.40
C LEU A 143 43.88 -19.83 -5.40
N CYS A 144 44.22 -18.56 -5.17
CA CYS A 144 43.30 -17.43 -5.00
C CYS A 144 43.86 -16.15 -5.64
N GLY A 145 42.98 -15.26 -6.14
CA GLY A 145 43.36 -13.94 -6.67
C GLY A 145 44.13 -13.95 -7.99
N THR A 146 44.45 -12.75 -8.50
CA THR A 146 45.23 -12.55 -9.74
C THR A 146 46.44 -11.64 -9.46
N PRO A 147 47.70 -12.11 -9.63
CA PRO A 147 48.09 -13.47 -9.99
C PRO A 147 47.85 -14.48 -8.85
N ALA A 148 47.67 -15.75 -9.21
CA ALA A 148 47.34 -16.83 -8.28
C ALA A 148 48.30 -16.95 -7.07
N LEU A 149 47.82 -16.61 -5.89
CA LEU A 149 48.46 -16.80 -4.59
C LEU A 149 48.00 -18.11 -3.94
N CYS A 150 48.88 -18.80 -3.22
CA CYS A 150 48.50 -19.97 -2.43
C CYS A 150 48.05 -19.58 -1.01
N CYS A 151 46.85 -19.99 -0.61
CA CYS A 151 46.32 -19.76 0.74
C CYS A 151 46.85 -20.76 1.78
N ALA A 152 46.65 -20.52 3.08
CA ALA A 152 47.00 -21.48 4.11
C ALA A 152 45.99 -22.64 4.20
N ILE A 153 46.34 -23.68 4.97
CA ILE A 153 45.54 -24.90 5.08
C ILE A 153 44.31 -24.62 5.95
N GLY A 154 43.15 -24.51 5.30
CA GLY A 154 41.87 -24.21 5.94
C GLY A 154 41.37 -22.78 5.71
N ASP A 155 42.05 -21.99 4.89
CA ASP A 155 41.60 -20.66 4.47
C ASP A 155 40.51 -20.75 3.37
N ALA A 156 39.71 -19.69 3.27
CA ALA A 156 38.89 -19.38 2.11
C ALA A 156 39.58 -18.32 1.22
N CYS A 157 39.03 -18.11 0.02
CA CYS A 157 39.40 -17.03 -0.89
C CYS A 157 38.22 -16.05 -0.91
N LEU A 158 38.44 -14.80 -0.53
CA LEU A 158 37.47 -13.70 -0.57
C LEU A 158 38.18 -12.41 -1.03
N GLN A 159 37.56 -11.67 -1.93
CA GLN A 159 38.04 -10.46 -2.62
C GLN A 159 39.50 -10.61 -3.13
N GLY A 160 39.84 -11.79 -3.63
CA GLY A 160 41.17 -12.17 -4.10
C GLY A 160 42.23 -12.38 -3.01
N GLU A 161 41.87 -12.24 -1.73
CA GLU A 161 42.75 -12.50 -0.57
C GLU A 161 42.42 -13.83 0.14
N CYS A 162 43.41 -14.34 0.88
CA CYS A 162 43.30 -15.58 1.64
C CYS A 162 42.90 -15.28 3.08
N VAL A 163 41.68 -15.65 3.46
CA VAL A 163 41.08 -15.36 4.77
C VAL A 163 40.84 -16.63 5.59
N PRO A 164 40.84 -16.59 6.94
CA PRO A 164 40.46 -17.75 7.75
C PRO A 164 39.03 -18.18 7.44
N ALA A 165 38.78 -19.48 7.21
CA ALA A 165 37.43 -19.95 6.90
C ALA A 165 36.46 -19.75 8.08
N CYS A 166 35.30 -19.18 7.78
CA CYS A 166 34.17 -19.06 8.68
C CYS A 166 33.30 -20.32 8.66
N GLU A 167 32.92 -20.85 9.84
CA GLU A 167 32.10 -22.09 9.94
C GLU A 167 30.62 -21.84 9.61
N SER A 168 30.15 -20.61 9.74
CA SER A 168 28.78 -20.18 9.42
C SER A 168 28.60 -19.74 7.96
N GLY A 169 29.68 -19.42 7.25
CA GLY A 169 29.66 -18.85 5.90
C GLY A 169 29.33 -17.35 5.82
N ILE A 170 29.07 -16.69 6.96
CA ILE A 170 28.71 -15.27 7.07
C ILE A 170 29.94 -14.46 7.47
N TYR A 171 30.32 -13.50 6.63
CA TYR A 171 31.47 -12.62 6.86
C TYR A 171 31.03 -11.15 6.94
N CYS A 172 31.58 -10.43 7.91
CA CYS A 172 31.57 -8.98 8.10
C CYS A 172 33.00 -8.42 8.20
N ASP A 173 33.14 -7.10 8.23
CA ASP A 173 34.38 -6.39 8.55
C ASP A 173 34.91 -6.72 9.97
N GLU A 174 34.02 -7.03 10.94
CA GLU A 174 34.41 -7.58 12.26
C GLU A 174 34.89 -9.06 12.20
N GLY A 175 34.63 -9.78 11.10
CA GLY A 175 35.04 -11.16 10.85
C GLY A 175 33.88 -12.14 10.65
N CYS A 176 33.99 -13.33 11.25
CA CYS A 176 33.04 -14.43 11.07
C CYS A 176 31.87 -14.34 12.08
N CYS A 177 30.63 -14.18 11.60
CA CYS A 177 29.44 -14.13 12.44
C CYS A 177 28.98 -15.52 12.92
N ALA A 178 28.05 -15.58 13.88
CA ALA A 178 27.44 -16.84 14.28
C ALA A 178 26.50 -17.41 13.19
N ALA A 179 26.13 -18.69 13.30
CA ALA A 179 25.33 -19.40 12.28
C ALA A 179 23.84 -19.02 12.21
N GLU A 180 23.39 -18.10 13.07
CA GLU A 180 22.01 -17.60 13.19
C GLU A 180 22.02 -16.06 13.10
N GLN A 181 22.96 -15.50 12.32
CA GLN A 181 23.18 -14.07 12.12
C GLN A 181 23.32 -13.74 10.63
N VAL A 182 23.09 -12.47 10.28
CA VAL A 182 23.41 -11.88 8.97
C VAL A 182 24.57 -10.89 9.13
N CYS A 183 25.23 -10.50 8.03
CA CYS A 183 26.05 -9.30 8.04
C CYS A 183 25.26 -8.15 7.43
N LEU A 184 24.88 -7.16 8.22
CA LEU A 184 24.14 -6.00 7.74
C LEU A 184 24.90 -4.73 8.14
N ALA A 185 25.22 -3.89 7.15
CA ALA A 185 26.06 -2.71 7.30
C ALA A 185 27.33 -2.97 8.15
N ASP A 186 28.11 -3.98 7.74
CA ASP A 186 29.36 -4.43 8.37
C ASP A 186 29.25 -5.01 9.80
N MET A 187 28.03 -5.17 10.34
CA MET A 187 27.76 -5.71 11.68
C MET A 187 27.06 -7.08 11.64
N CYS A 188 27.41 -7.95 12.60
CA CYS A 188 26.80 -9.27 12.75
C CYS A 188 25.45 -9.15 13.50
N GLU A 189 24.35 -8.99 12.77
CA GLU A 189 23.00 -8.81 13.35
C GLU A 189 22.22 -10.12 13.45
N SER A 190 21.20 -10.15 14.31
CA SER A 190 20.31 -11.30 14.51
C SER A 190 18.89 -10.98 14.03
N PRO A 191 18.26 -11.83 13.19
CA PRO A 191 16.86 -11.66 12.80
C PRO A 191 15.87 -11.64 13.96
N GLY A 192 14.80 -10.85 13.79
CA GLY A 192 13.76 -10.57 14.77
C GLY A 192 12.56 -11.52 14.72
N GLY A 193 11.36 -10.95 14.73
CA GLY A 193 10.10 -11.69 14.59
C GLY A 193 9.81 -12.14 13.15
N PRO A 194 8.78 -12.98 12.94
CA PRO A 194 8.23 -13.23 11.61
C PRO A 194 7.50 -11.99 11.08
N CYS A 195 7.44 -11.87 9.76
CA CYS A 195 6.74 -10.81 9.03
C CYS A 195 6.34 -11.31 7.65
N GLU A 196 5.28 -10.74 7.09
CA GLU A 196 4.89 -10.88 5.69
C GLU A 196 5.20 -9.60 4.92
N ASP A 197 5.08 -8.44 5.57
CA ASP A 197 5.61 -7.16 5.08
C ASP A 197 6.32 -6.35 6.18
N SER A 198 6.97 -5.24 5.80
CA SER A 198 7.72 -4.41 6.75
C SER A 198 6.86 -3.63 7.77
N PHE A 199 5.54 -3.77 7.75
CA PHE A 199 4.63 -3.15 8.71
C PHE A 199 4.32 -4.08 9.90
N ASP A 200 4.65 -5.37 9.78
CA ASP A 200 4.63 -6.34 10.90
C ASP A 200 5.87 -6.21 11.82
N CYS A 201 6.85 -5.40 11.41
CA CYS A 201 8.13 -5.23 12.09
C CYS A 201 8.15 -4.00 13.04
N GLU A 202 9.07 -4.00 14.01
CA GLU A 202 9.24 -2.89 14.95
C GLU A 202 9.73 -1.61 14.24
N VAL A 203 9.55 -0.44 14.87
CA VAL A 203 10.07 0.83 14.35
C VAL A 203 11.60 0.75 14.18
N ASP A 204 12.10 1.23 13.04
CA ASP A 204 13.48 1.06 12.55
C ASP A 204 13.87 -0.40 12.15
N GLU A 205 12.92 -1.33 11.96
CA GLU A 205 13.14 -2.65 11.31
C GLU A 205 12.45 -2.74 9.93
N PHE A 206 12.86 -3.70 9.10
CA PHE A 206 12.25 -4.06 7.80
C PHE A 206 12.07 -5.57 7.66
N CYS A 207 11.10 -6.03 6.85
CA CYS A 207 10.94 -7.45 6.57
C CYS A 207 11.91 -7.92 5.49
N GLU A 208 12.63 -9.03 5.72
CA GLU A 208 13.53 -9.63 4.72
C GLU A 208 12.80 -10.74 3.96
N PRO A 209 12.39 -10.55 2.68
CA PRO A 209 11.50 -11.46 1.97
C PRO A 209 12.13 -12.81 1.54
N THR A 210 13.42 -13.06 1.82
CA THR A 210 14.01 -14.40 1.68
C THR A 210 14.08 -15.16 3.00
N LEU A 211 13.63 -14.54 4.10
CA LEU A 211 13.47 -15.13 5.43
C LEU A 211 12.02 -15.15 5.95
N ASN A 212 11.22 -14.15 5.56
CA ASN A 212 9.99 -13.75 6.25
C ASN A 212 10.26 -13.48 7.74
N LEU A 213 11.36 -12.75 8.01
CA LEU A 213 11.80 -12.32 9.34
C LEU A 213 12.26 -10.86 9.29
N CYS A 214 11.99 -10.10 10.36
CA CYS A 214 12.44 -8.72 10.50
C CYS A 214 13.97 -8.61 10.67
N LEU A 215 14.54 -7.55 10.10
CA LEU A 215 15.94 -7.13 10.26
C LEU A 215 16.03 -5.64 10.62
N PRO A 216 17.03 -5.22 11.42
CA PRO A 216 17.21 -3.81 11.78
C PRO A 216 17.65 -2.98 10.56
N GLN A 217 16.99 -1.85 10.31
CA GLN A 217 17.40 -0.90 9.28
C GLN A 217 18.65 -0.13 9.76
N PRO A 218 19.78 -0.12 9.02
CA PRO A 218 21.05 0.39 9.57
C PRO A 218 21.07 1.90 9.88
N GLU A 219 21.77 2.30 10.96
CA GLU A 219 21.99 3.72 11.32
C GLU A 219 22.70 4.47 10.16
N GLY A 220 21.94 5.30 9.44
CA GLY A 220 22.43 6.07 8.29
C GLY A 220 21.96 5.56 6.92
N GLY A 221 21.12 4.52 6.90
CA GLY A 221 20.56 3.90 5.70
C GLY A 221 21.33 2.65 5.25
N PRO A 222 20.80 1.90 4.28
CA PRO A 222 21.39 0.62 3.85
C PRO A 222 22.75 0.84 3.17
N ALA A 223 23.64 -0.15 3.28
CA ALA A 223 24.95 -0.11 2.61
C ALA A 223 24.84 -0.26 1.08
N CYS A 224 23.73 -0.83 0.61
CA CYS A 224 23.42 -1.13 -0.78
C CYS A 224 21.93 -0.85 -1.03
N THR A 225 21.64 0.17 -1.84
CA THR A 225 20.28 0.52 -2.26
C THR A 225 20.15 0.62 -3.76
N VAL A 226 18.94 0.39 -4.26
CA VAL A 226 18.49 0.83 -5.58
C VAL A 226 17.21 1.64 -5.42
N GLU A 227 17.28 2.89 -5.88
CA GLU A 227 16.12 3.78 -6.04
C GLU A 227 15.58 3.60 -7.48
N PRO A 228 14.28 3.33 -7.67
CA PRO A 228 13.65 3.32 -8.98
C PRO A 228 13.95 4.61 -9.75
N ARG A 229 14.61 4.47 -10.91
CA ARG A 229 14.87 5.62 -11.76
C ARG A 229 13.57 6.08 -12.42
N ALA A 230 13.06 7.23 -11.96
CA ALA A 230 11.97 7.99 -12.56
C ALA A 230 11.99 7.87 -14.10
N ALA A 231 11.02 7.11 -14.61
CA ALA A 231 10.97 6.67 -16.01
C ALA A 231 9.77 7.28 -16.72
N ALA A 232 9.42 6.76 -17.89
CA ALA A 232 8.04 6.92 -18.36
C ALA A 232 7.19 5.88 -17.63
N PHE A 233 6.19 6.33 -16.88
CA PHE A 233 5.20 5.46 -16.23
C PHE A 233 4.46 4.66 -17.31
N ALA A 234 4.86 3.39 -17.51
CA ALA A 234 4.54 2.61 -18.70
C ALA A 234 4.26 1.14 -18.37
N PRO A 235 3.26 0.86 -17.52
CA PRO A 235 2.93 -0.50 -17.11
C PRO A 235 2.43 -1.37 -18.26
N ILE A 236 2.46 -2.68 -18.01
CA ILE A 236 1.88 -3.72 -18.86
C ILE A 236 0.66 -4.32 -18.16
N GLU A 237 -0.29 -4.86 -18.92
CA GLU A 237 -1.40 -5.64 -18.36
C GLU A 237 -0.88 -7.06 -18.12
N GLU A 238 -0.69 -7.51 -16.87
CA GLU A 238 -0.35 -8.92 -16.59
C GLU A 238 -1.55 -9.82 -16.90
N TRP A 239 -2.69 -9.48 -16.32
CA TRP A 239 -3.96 -10.17 -16.51
C TRP A 239 -5.17 -9.24 -16.47
N SER A 240 -6.27 -9.75 -17.02
CA SER A 240 -7.57 -9.11 -16.93
C SER A 240 -8.68 -10.15 -16.84
N TRP A 241 -9.58 -9.98 -15.88
CA TRP A 241 -10.81 -10.76 -15.80
C TRP A 241 -11.94 -9.97 -16.47
N THR A 242 -12.47 -10.48 -17.58
CA THR A 242 -13.58 -9.84 -18.33
C THR A 242 -14.80 -10.78 -18.40
N GLY A 243 -15.17 -11.38 -17.26
CA GLY A 243 -16.25 -12.36 -17.16
C GLY A 243 -15.80 -13.82 -17.14
N SER A 244 -16.70 -14.68 -16.67
CA SER A 244 -16.43 -16.08 -16.30
C SER A 244 -17.43 -17.06 -16.90
N PRO A 245 -17.10 -18.35 -17.13
CA PRO A 245 -18.10 -19.39 -17.39
C PRO A 245 -19.08 -19.60 -16.20
N ILE A 246 -18.73 -19.13 -15.00
CA ILE A 246 -19.59 -19.08 -13.81
C ILE A 246 -20.38 -17.77 -13.86
N LEU A 247 -21.71 -17.87 -13.88
CA LEU A 247 -22.64 -16.73 -14.01
C LEU A 247 -22.23 -15.78 -15.19
N PRO A 248 -22.19 -16.26 -16.46
CA PRO A 248 -21.60 -15.59 -17.63
C PRO A 248 -22.41 -14.40 -18.19
N ALA A 249 -23.10 -13.68 -17.32
CA ALA A 249 -23.72 -12.38 -17.57
C ALA A 249 -23.34 -11.37 -16.48
N TYR A 250 -22.81 -11.84 -15.35
CA TYR A 250 -22.33 -11.03 -14.23
C TYR A 250 -20.85 -10.76 -14.47
N ASP A 251 -20.57 -9.79 -15.36
CA ASP A 251 -19.25 -9.44 -15.92
C ASP A 251 -18.86 -7.95 -15.71
N GLN A 252 -19.76 -7.14 -15.13
CA GLN A 252 -19.56 -5.72 -14.85
C GLN A 252 -19.12 -5.51 -13.39
N VAL A 253 -18.21 -4.57 -13.12
CA VAL A 253 -17.73 -4.24 -11.76
C VAL A 253 -17.79 -2.72 -11.51
N LEU A 254 -18.54 -2.33 -10.48
CA LEU A 254 -18.83 -0.92 -10.11
C LEU A 254 -18.68 -0.66 -8.59
N SER A 255 -17.97 -1.56 -7.90
CA SER A 255 -17.56 -1.39 -6.50
C SER A 255 -16.03 -1.51 -6.45
N MET A 256 -15.40 -0.97 -5.41
CA MET A 256 -13.95 -1.08 -5.23
C MET A 256 -13.54 -2.55 -5.10
N PRO A 257 -12.41 -2.98 -5.68
CA PRO A 257 -11.85 -4.30 -5.39
C PRO A 257 -11.32 -4.34 -3.95
N LEU A 258 -11.24 -5.52 -3.35
CA LEU A 258 -10.42 -5.78 -2.16
C LEU A 258 -9.30 -6.76 -2.54
N VAL A 259 -8.23 -6.80 -1.77
CA VAL A 259 -7.13 -7.78 -1.92
C VAL A 259 -6.69 -8.27 -0.55
N GLY A 260 -6.33 -9.56 -0.45
CA GLY A 260 -5.79 -10.27 0.73
C GLY A 260 -5.87 -11.79 0.53
N ASP A 261 -5.04 -12.57 1.23
CA ASP A 261 -5.01 -14.05 1.10
C ASP A 261 -6.23 -14.70 1.80
N LEU A 262 -7.22 -15.18 1.03
CA LEU A 262 -8.42 -15.80 1.59
C LEU A 262 -8.28 -17.31 1.83
N LEU A 263 -7.20 -17.93 1.34
CA LEU A 263 -7.02 -19.37 1.33
C LEU A 263 -5.88 -19.86 2.24
N GLY A 264 -5.01 -18.96 2.69
CA GLY A 264 -3.81 -19.25 3.47
C GLY A 264 -2.75 -19.98 2.65
N ASP A 265 -2.48 -19.52 1.42
CA ASP A 265 -1.46 -20.10 0.53
C ASP A 265 -0.42 -19.12 -0.04
N GLU A 266 -0.25 -17.96 0.61
CA GLU A 266 0.75 -16.90 0.37
C GLU A 266 0.49 -16.08 -0.91
N THR A 267 -0.58 -16.37 -1.66
CA THR A 267 -1.03 -15.66 -2.88
C THR A 267 -2.32 -14.89 -2.59
N PRO A 268 -2.37 -13.55 -2.67
CA PRO A 268 -3.60 -12.79 -2.41
C PRO A 268 -4.73 -13.07 -3.42
N GLU A 269 -5.98 -12.87 -3.00
CA GLU A 269 -7.14 -12.87 -3.90
C GLU A 269 -7.77 -11.50 -4.12
N VAL A 270 -8.08 -11.19 -5.38
CA VAL A 270 -8.83 -9.99 -5.75
C VAL A 270 -10.33 -10.24 -5.63
N VAL A 271 -10.97 -9.60 -4.65
CA VAL A 271 -12.42 -9.74 -4.38
C VAL A 271 -13.21 -8.64 -5.07
N ILE A 272 -14.25 -9.04 -5.81
CA ILE A 272 -15.10 -8.14 -6.59
C ILE A 272 -16.60 -8.41 -6.49
N VAL A 273 -17.38 -7.33 -6.56
CA VAL A 273 -18.86 -7.35 -6.64
C VAL A 273 -19.30 -7.29 -8.10
N THR A 274 -19.67 -8.44 -8.66
CA THR A 274 -20.04 -8.56 -10.09
C THR A 274 -21.56 -8.45 -10.33
N HIS A 275 -21.96 -7.66 -11.33
CA HIS A 275 -23.37 -7.47 -11.72
C HIS A 275 -23.61 -7.71 -13.21
N ASP A 276 -24.87 -7.92 -13.60
CA ASP A 276 -25.27 -8.05 -15.00
C ASP A 276 -25.81 -6.74 -15.61
N THR A 277 -26.14 -6.81 -16.91
CA THR A 277 -26.64 -5.69 -17.71
C THR A 277 -28.18 -5.55 -17.71
N GLY A 278 -28.89 -6.34 -16.90
CA GLY A 278 -30.35 -6.40 -16.79
C GLY A 278 -30.90 -6.02 -15.41
N ASP A 279 -30.12 -6.23 -14.35
CA ASP A 279 -30.34 -5.72 -13.00
C ASP A 279 -30.24 -4.18 -13.00
N GLY A 280 -31.15 -3.53 -12.26
CA GLY A 280 -31.29 -2.07 -12.26
C GLY A 280 -30.27 -1.37 -11.37
N ALA A 281 -30.19 -0.04 -11.47
CA ALA A 281 -29.30 0.82 -10.68
C ALA A 281 -29.26 0.46 -9.17
N CYS A 282 -28.11 0.77 -8.55
CA CYS A 282 -27.59 0.44 -7.22
C CYS A 282 -28.57 0.15 -6.06
N ASP A 283 -29.76 0.78 -6.02
CA ASP A 283 -30.78 0.53 -4.99
C ASP A 283 -31.66 -0.71 -5.28
N THR A 284 -31.52 -1.33 -6.46
CA THR A 284 -32.50 -2.31 -6.98
C THR A 284 -31.91 -3.55 -7.65
N GLY A 285 -30.66 -3.49 -8.14
CA GLY A 285 -29.97 -4.66 -8.70
C GLY A 285 -29.39 -5.59 -7.63
N HIS A 286 -29.20 -6.84 -8.00
CA HIS A 286 -28.42 -7.80 -7.22
C HIS A 286 -27.08 -8.10 -7.90
N ALA A 287 -26.13 -8.56 -7.10
CA ALA A 287 -24.77 -8.88 -7.51
C ALA A 287 -24.30 -10.16 -6.79
N TYR A 288 -23.13 -10.65 -7.18
CA TYR A 288 -22.44 -11.77 -6.53
C TYR A 288 -20.98 -11.39 -6.29
N LEU A 289 -20.47 -11.73 -5.10
CA LEU A 289 -19.03 -11.72 -4.84
C LEU A 289 -18.34 -12.76 -5.73
N ARG A 290 -17.08 -12.48 -6.06
CA ARG A 290 -16.08 -13.44 -6.55
C ARG A 290 -14.77 -13.12 -5.86
N ALA A 291 -13.99 -14.15 -5.55
CA ALA A 291 -12.55 -14.06 -5.37
C ALA A 291 -11.85 -14.53 -6.66
N LEU A 292 -10.76 -13.86 -7.02
CA LEU A 292 -9.92 -14.17 -8.18
C LEU A 292 -8.47 -14.38 -7.72
N ASP A 293 -7.85 -15.47 -8.19
CA ASP A 293 -6.44 -15.81 -8.00
C ASP A 293 -5.54 -14.64 -8.42
N GLY A 294 -4.73 -14.13 -7.49
CA GLY A 294 -3.89 -12.94 -7.68
C GLY A 294 -2.92 -13.03 -8.85
N SER A 295 -2.31 -14.20 -9.05
CA SER A 295 -1.31 -14.45 -10.11
C SER A 295 -1.89 -14.59 -11.52
N SER A 296 -3.21 -14.80 -11.66
CA SER A 296 -3.80 -15.27 -12.91
C SER A 296 -5.20 -14.76 -13.24
N GLY A 297 -5.87 -14.07 -12.33
CA GLY A 297 -7.21 -13.53 -12.50
C GLY A 297 -8.31 -14.58 -12.66
N LEU A 298 -8.13 -15.80 -12.17
CA LEU A 298 -9.07 -16.92 -12.34
C LEU A 298 -10.04 -17.04 -11.14
N ASP A 299 -11.32 -17.35 -11.39
CA ASP A 299 -12.28 -17.64 -10.30
C ASP A 299 -11.77 -18.83 -9.44
N VAL A 300 -11.35 -18.58 -8.19
CA VAL A 300 -10.93 -19.66 -7.26
C VAL A 300 -12.13 -20.46 -6.75
N TRP A 301 -13.26 -19.78 -6.54
CA TRP A 301 -14.48 -20.42 -6.06
C TRP A 301 -15.14 -21.30 -7.11
N ALA A 302 -15.43 -22.54 -6.73
CA ALA A 302 -16.14 -23.48 -7.59
C ALA A 302 -17.56 -22.96 -7.95
N ALA A 303 -18.06 -23.35 -9.13
CA ALA A 303 -19.39 -23.00 -9.65
C ALA A 303 -20.61 -23.50 -8.82
N ASN A 304 -20.37 -23.97 -7.60
CA ASN A 304 -21.36 -24.40 -6.62
C ASN A 304 -21.07 -23.85 -5.20
N ALA A 305 -20.18 -22.87 -5.05
CA ALA A 305 -20.00 -22.10 -3.81
C ALA A 305 -21.32 -21.41 -3.42
N GLU A 306 -21.52 -21.15 -2.12
CA GLU A 306 -22.81 -20.60 -1.66
C GLU A 306 -22.99 -19.13 -2.04
N ALA A 307 -21.88 -18.39 -2.21
CA ALA A 307 -21.81 -17.08 -2.87
C ALA A 307 -22.60 -17.05 -4.19
N PHE A 308 -22.51 -18.08 -5.04
CA PHE A 308 -23.19 -18.12 -6.35
C PHE A 308 -24.66 -18.58 -6.32
N THR A 309 -25.30 -18.62 -5.15
CA THR A 309 -26.69 -19.09 -4.98
C THR A 309 -27.70 -17.95 -4.84
N ASP A 310 -29.00 -18.28 -4.85
CA ASP A 310 -30.06 -17.32 -4.49
C ASP A 310 -29.93 -16.74 -3.06
N LEU A 311 -29.11 -17.36 -2.18
CA LEU A 311 -28.86 -16.90 -0.81
C LEU A 311 -27.61 -16.01 -0.69
N GLY A 312 -26.54 -16.32 -1.42
CA GLY A 312 -25.28 -15.55 -1.43
C GLY A 312 -25.33 -14.22 -2.21
N ARG A 313 -26.53 -13.71 -2.51
CA ARG A 313 -26.72 -12.49 -3.29
C ARG A 313 -26.39 -11.26 -2.46
N VAL A 314 -25.47 -10.45 -2.97
CA VAL A 314 -25.10 -9.16 -2.39
C VAL A 314 -25.80 -8.02 -3.16
N ALA A 315 -25.86 -6.84 -2.56
CA ALA A 315 -26.43 -5.65 -3.17
C ALA A 315 -25.44 -4.98 -4.13
N LEU A 316 -25.94 -4.50 -5.28
CA LEU A 316 -25.15 -3.83 -6.30
C LEU A 316 -24.63 -2.45 -5.84
N CYS A 317 -23.46 -2.03 -6.37
CA CYS A 317 -22.73 -0.80 -6.08
C CYS A 317 -22.52 -0.58 -4.57
N ARG A 318 -21.93 -1.54 -3.87
CA ARG A 318 -21.56 -1.38 -2.46
C ARG A 318 -20.26 -2.12 -2.21
N THR A 319 -19.35 -1.48 -1.50
CA THR A 319 -18.02 -2.04 -1.24
C THR A 319 -18.12 -2.99 -0.04
N PRO A 320 -17.72 -4.27 -0.19
CA PRO A 320 -17.59 -5.18 0.95
C PRO A 320 -16.39 -4.78 1.82
N ALA A 321 -16.12 -5.55 2.86
CA ALA A 321 -14.84 -5.53 3.57
C ALA A 321 -14.37 -6.96 3.86
N LEU A 322 -13.07 -7.12 4.10
CA LEU A 322 -12.44 -8.38 4.49
C LEU A 322 -11.59 -8.25 5.77
N GLY A 323 -11.35 -9.38 6.42
CA GLY A 323 -10.46 -9.54 7.58
C GLY A 323 -10.91 -10.68 8.48
N ASP A 324 -10.06 -11.15 9.40
CA ASP A 324 -10.53 -12.04 10.48
C ASP A 324 -11.43 -11.25 11.44
N ILE A 325 -12.72 -11.60 11.47
CA ILE A 325 -13.71 -10.94 12.34
C ILE A 325 -14.05 -11.74 13.61
N ASP A 326 -13.73 -13.03 13.72
CA ASP A 326 -14.08 -13.86 14.88
C ASP A 326 -12.90 -14.54 15.61
N GLY A 327 -11.66 -14.22 15.22
CA GLY A 327 -10.42 -14.55 15.93
C GLY A 327 -10.04 -16.02 15.79
N ASP A 328 -10.11 -16.53 14.56
CA ASP A 328 -9.94 -17.94 14.19
C ASP A 328 -8.74 -18.23 13.26
N ASP A 329 -7.92 -17.19 13.01
CA ASP A 329 -6.73 -17.16 12.14
C ASP A 329 -7.09 -17.33 10.64
N SER A 330 -8.25 -16.83 10.21
CA SER A 330 -8.77 -16.92 8.82
C SER A 330 -9.50 -15.65 8.35
N ILE A 331 -9.28 -15.21 7.11
CA ILE A 331 -9.98 -14.04 6.54
C ILE A 331 -11.45 -14.36 6.19
N ASP A 332 -12.37 -13.53 6.70
CA ASP A 332 -13.78 -13.48 6.32
C ASP A 332 -14.09 -12.38 5.30
N LEU A 333 -15.24 -12.54 4.62
CA LEU A 333 -15.79 -11.55 3.68
C LEU A 333 -17.17 -11.08 4.10
N VAL A 334 -17.34 -9.79 4.36
CA VAL A 334 -18.64 -9.20 4.76
C VAL A 334 -19.16 -8.25 3.68
N ALA A 335 -20.43 -8.42 3.30
CA ALA A 335 -21.09 -7.63 2.26
C ALA A 335 -22.55 -7.28 2.61
N HIS A 336 -23.11 -6.25 1.98
CA HIS A 336 -24.54 -5.93 2.12
C HIS A 336 -25.40 -6.98 1.40
N ALA A 337 -26.32 -7.61 2.13
CA ALA A 337 -27.18 -8.64 1.60
C ALA A 337 -28.25 -8.08 0.66
N PHE A 338 -28.53 -8.76 -0.46
CA PHE A 338 -29.58 -8.34 -1.37
C PHE A 338 -30.97 -8.43 -0.71
N GLY A 339 -31.59 -7.28 -0.51
CA GLY A 339 -32.85 -7.13 0.23
C GLY A 339 -32.71 -6.53 1.63
N GLY A 340 -31.49 -6.20 2.06
CA GLY A 340 -31.19 -5.48 3.30
C GLY A 340 -30.62 -6.37 4.42
N GLY A 341 -29.87 -5.75 5.33
CA GLY A 341 -28.96 -6.42 6.25
C GLY A 341 -27.59 -6.70 5.61
N LEU A 342 -26.70 -7.32 6.39
CA LEU A 342 -25.40 -7.83 5.93
C LEU A 342 -25.40 -9.36 5.85
N ILE A 343 -24.45 -9.91 5.09
CA ILE A 343 -24.13 -11.32 4.91
C ILE A 343 -22.61 -11.49 4.98
N ALA A 344 -22.14 -12.55 5.63
CA ALA A 344 -20.72 -12.90 5.70
C ALA A 344 -20.46 -14.27 5.06
N PHE A 345 -19.25 -14.44 4.52
CA PHE A 345 -18.76 -15.65 3.88
C PHE A 345 -17.37 -15.99 4.42
N GLU A 346 -17.11 -17.29 4.61
CA GLU A 346 -15.75 -17.79 4.81
C GLU A 346 -14.95 -17.58 3.50
N GLY A 347 -13.62 -17.57 3.54
CA GLY A 347 -12.75 -17.45 2.35
C GLY A 347 -13.04 -18.45 1.21
N ASP A 348 -13.64 -19.62 1.49
CA ASP A 348 -14.04 -20.61 0.46
C ASP A 348 -15.33 -20.26 -0.31
N GLY A 349 -15.99 -19.15 0.04
CA GLY A 349 -17.23 -18.69 -0.57
C GLY A 349 -18.49 -19.42 -0.08
N SER A 350 -18.43 -20.15 1.04
CA SER A 350 -19.60 -20.60 1.80
C SER A 350 -20.12 -19.52 2.77
N ILE A 351 -21.41 -19.58 3.16
CA ILE A 351 -22.02 -18.49 3.95
C ILE A 351 -21.81 -18.74 5.45
N LYS A 352 -20.98 -17.92 6.11
CA LYS A 352 -20.73 -17.95 7.56
C LYS A 352 -21.96 -17.50 8.34
N TRP A 353 -22.52 -16.33 8.03
CA TRP A 353 -23.76 -15.84 8.65
C TRP A 353 -24.59 -14.86 7.80
N THR A 354 -25.82 -14.58 8.27
CA THR A 354 -26.67 -13.48 7.77
C THR A 354 -27.19 -12.67 8.96
N SER A 355 -27.15 -11.34 8.86
CA SER A 355 -27.28 -10.45 10.02
C SER A 355 -28.61 -10.58 10.78
N THR A 356 -28.55 -10.38 12.10
CA THR A 356 -29.69 -10.49 13.02
C THR A 356 -29.85 -9.25 13.89
N MET A 357 -31.07 -9.03 14.40
CA MET A 357 -31.36 -8.08 15.46
C MET A 357 -30.67 -8.50 16.77
N GLN A 358 -30.60 -7.58 17.76
CA GLN A 358 -30.15 -7.81 19.14
C GLN A 358 -30.65 -9.08 19.87
N ASP A 359 -31.67 -9.78 19.35
CA ASP A 359 -32.14 -11.06 19.88
C ASP A 359 -31.39 -12.30 19.33
N GLY A 360 -30.47 -12.12 18.38
CA GLY A 360 -29.65 -13.17 17.75
C GLY A 360 -30.43 -14.16 16.88
N VAL A 361 -31.68 -13.86 16.51
CA VAL A 361 -32.59 -14.82 15.84
C VAL A 361 -33.52 -14.17 14.81
N THR A 362 -33.98 -12.95 15.06
CA THR A 362 -34.80 -12.19 14.10
C THR A 362 -33.88 -11.59 13.04
N PRO A 363 -34.04 -11.88 11.74
CA PRO A 363 -33.17 -11.31 10.70
C PRO A 363 -33.21 -9.78 10.71
N TYR A 364 -32.03 -9.17 10.62
CA TYR A 364 -31.90 -7.74 10.36
C TYR A 364 -32.06 -7.51 8.85
N GLN A 365 -32.93 -6.58 8.49
CA GLN A 365 -33.21 -6.21 7.10
C GLN A 365 -33.16 -4.68 6.97
N GLY A 366 -32.09 -4.10 7.52
CA GLY A 366 -31.80 -2.68 7.39
C GLY A 366 -31.54 -2.31 5.93
N TYR A 367 -32.03 -1.13 5.54
CA TYR A 367 -31.61 -0.52 4.29
C TYR A 367 -30.35 0.31 4.55
N PHE A 368 -29.36 0.10 3.68
CA PHE A 368 -28.17 0.94 3.55
C PHE A 368 -28.27 1.64 2.19
N ALA A 369 -27.90 2.91 2.12
CA ALA A 369 -27.95 3.66 0.86
C ALA A 369 -27.04 3.05 -0.23
N GLY A 370 -27.27 3.41 -1.49
CA GLY A 370 -26.44 2.95 -2.60
C GLY A 370 -25.02 3.47 -2.43
N VAL A 371 -24.00 2.72 -2.85
CA VAL A 371 -22.59 3.17 -2.73
C VAL A 371 -22.16 3.32 -1.27
N ALA A 372 -22.80 2.57 -0.37
CA ALA A 372 -22.30 2.32 0.98
C ALA A 372 -21.09 1.38 0.98
N ALA A 373 -20.24 1.54 1.97
CA ALA A 373 -19.19 0.61 2.33
C ALA A 373 -19.53 -0.15 3.61
N ILE A 374 -18.71 -1.16 3.92
CA ILE A 374 -18.52 -1.69 5.26
C ILE A 374 -17.15 -1.22 5.76
N ALA A 375 -17.05 -1.01 7.06
CA ALA A 375 -15.81 -0.87 7.79
C ALA A 375 -15.75 -1.94 8.89
N ILE A 376 -14.55 -2.41 9.24
CA ILE A 376 -14.27 -3.46 10.21
C ILE A 376 -13.15 -2.96 11.15
N ALA A 377 -13.34 -3.11 12.46
CA ALA A 377 -12.35 -2.82 13.51
C ALA A 377 -12.76 -3.53 14.82
N ASP A 378 -11.82 -3.90 15.71
CA ASP A 378 -12.15 -4.29 17.08
C ASP A 378 -12.45 -3.02 17.90
N MET A 379 -13.74 -2.78 18.21
CA MET A 379 -14.18 -1.52 18.79
C MET A 379 -14.16 -1.49 20.32
N ASP A 380 -14.25 -2.64 21.01
CA ASP A 380 -14.14 -2.73 22.49
C ASP A 380 -12.94 -3.54 23.02
N ALA A 381 -12.00 -3.86 22.13
CA ALA A 381 -10.74 -4.57 22.37
C ALA A 381 -10.94 -5.97 23.00
N ASP A 382 -11.97 -6.69 22.54
CA ASP A 382 -12.37 -8.01 23.03
C ASP A 382 -11.57 -9.16 22.36
N GLY A 383 -11.01 -8.91 21.18
CA GLY A 383 -10.33 -9.88 20.31
C GLY A 383 -11.22 -10.43 19.19
N GLN A 384 -12.23 -9.67 18.78
CA GLN A 384 -13.18 -9.96 17.69
C GLN A 384 -13.57 -8.63 17.03
N ALA A 385 -13.78 -8.61 15.72
CA ALA A 385 -14.09 -7.36 15.03
C ALA A 385 -15.58 -7.04 15.03
N GLU A 386 -15.88 -5.75 15.21
CA GLU A 386 -17.16 -5.15 14.92
C GLU A 386 -17.29 -4.85 13.42
N ILE A 387 -18.52 -4.97 12.91
CA ILE A 387 -18.87 -4.68 11.53
C ILE A 387 -19.77 -3.44 11.48
N VAL A 388 -19.26 -2.38 10.85
CA VAL A 388 -19.93 -1.08 10.73
C VAL A 388 -20.38 -0.83 9.29
N SER A 389 -21.57 -0.28 9.10
CA SER A 389 -21.97 0.33 7.82
C SER A 389 -22.90 1.52 8.02
N GLY A 390 -22.51 2.67 7.47
CA GLY A 390 -23.03 3.97 7.94
C GLY A 390 -22.79 4.08 9.44
N GLY A 391 -23.85 4.28 10.22
CA GLY A 391 -23.81 4.21 11.68
C GLY A 391 -24.47 2.98 12.30
N VAL A 392 -24.61 1.87 11.58
CA VAL A 392 -25.11 0.59 12.13
C VAL A 392 -23.93 -0.30 12.49
N ILE A 393 -23.91 -0.83 13.71
CA ILE A 393 -22.84 -1.69 14.23
C ILE A 393 -23.40 -3.07 14.59
N LEU A 394 -22.68 -4.13 14.23
CA LEU A 394 -22.97 -5.54 14.54
C LEU A 394 -21.69 -6.20 15.05
N ASP A 395 -21.82 -7.18 15.95
CA ASP A 395 -20.67 -8.02 16.33
C ASP A 395 -20.25 -8.99 15.22
N SER A 396 -19.07 -9.60 15.42
CA SER A 396 -18.49 -10.72 14.66
C SER A 396 -19.48 -11.81 14.21
N SER A 397 -20.53 -12.09 14.99
CA SER A 397 -21.56 -13.09 14.67
C SER A 397 -22.71 -12.57 13.80
N GLY A 398 -22.59 -11.33 13.33
CA GLY A 398 -23.60 -10.60 12.56
C GLY A 398 -24.80 -10.17 13.40
N ARG A 399 -24.70 -10.10 14.73
CA ARG A 399 -25.79 -9.63 15.60
C ARG A 399 -25.63 -8.13 15.88
N LEU A 400 -26.63 -7.38 15.44
CA LEU A 400 -26.81 -5.96 15.69
C LEU A 400 -26.59 -5.56 17.16
N ILE A 401 -25.63 -4.67 17.39
CA ILE A 401 -25.34 -4.04 18.68
C ILE A 401 -26.20 -2.78 18.83
N SER A 402 -25.96 -1.76 17.99
CA SER A 402 -26.53 -0.41 18.16
C SER A 402 -27.04 0.20 16.84
N GLY A 403 -26.93 1.51 16.65
CA GLY A 403 -27.07 2.16 15.33
C GLY A 403 -28.42 2.13 14.61
N LEU A 404 -29.51 1.66 15.22
CA LEU A 404 -30.80 1.49 14.53
C LEU A 404 -31.39 2.80 13.97
N GLY A 405 -31.28 2.95 12.65
CA GLY A 405 -31.74 4.12 11.90
C GLY A 405 -30.63 5.08 11.46
N LEU A 406 -29.36 4.70 11.69
CA LEU A 406 -28.16 5.46 11.30
C LEU A 406 -27.46 4.89 10.05
N GLY A 407 -28.02 3.89 9.36
CA GLY A 407 -27.45 3.27 8.13
C GLY A 407 -27.39 4.17 6.88
N GLU A 408 -27.59 5.48 7.06
CA GLU A 408 -27.39 6.54 6.06
C GLU A 408 -26.49 7.69 6.61
N LEU A 409 -25.80 7.50 7.76
CA LEU A 409 -24.68 8.36 8.16
C LEU A 409 -23.48 8.14 7.22
N GLY A 410 -22.61 9.13 7.05
CA GLY A 410 -21.50 9.09 6.10
C GLY A 410 -21.93 9.18 4.63
N ALA A 411 -23.19 9.55 4.37
CA ALA A 411 -23.76 9.58 3.03
C ALA A 411 -23.80 10.99 2.43
N ASN A 412 -23.12 11.18 1.30
CA ASN A 412 -23.22 12.38 0.48
C ASN A 412 -24.53 12.39 -0.35
N GLY A 413 -25.68 12.48 0.34
CA GLY A 413 -27.01 12.65 -0.24
C GLY A 413 -27.87 11.37 -0.25
N LEU A 414 -27.75 10.56 -1.30
CA LEU A 414 -28.34 9.21 -1.41
C LEU A 414 -27.26 8.15 -1.72
N PHE A 415 -26.00 8.54 -1.56
CA PHE A 415 -24.81 7.77 -1.92
C PHE A 415 -23.87 7.73 -0.71
N GLY A 416 -23.28 6.57 -0.41
CA GLY A 416 -22.73 6.23 0.91
C GLY A 416 -23.70 5.32 1.68
N GLY A 417 -23.55 5.10 2.99
CA GLY A 417 -22.56 5.68 3.88
C GLY A 417 -21.18 5.02 3.84
N ASN A 418 -20.14 5.84 3.95
CA ASN A 418 -18.77 5.44 4.24
C ASN A 418 -18.37 6.16 5.53
N THR A 419 -17.75 5.47 6.48
CA THR A 419 -17.60 5.98 7.85
C THR A 419 -16.23 5.62 8.40
N VAL A 420 -15.60 6.56 9.10
CA VAL A 420 -14.36 6.28 9.86
C VAL A 420 -14.76 5.47 11.10
N ILE A 421 -13.92 4.51 11.50
CA ILE A 421 -13.88 3.99 12.87
C ILE A 421 -12.52 4.41 13.42
N ALA A 422 -12.48 5.04 14.59
CA ALA A 422 -11.24 5.44 15.29
C ALA A 422 -11.57 5.97 16.71
N ASP A 423 -10.61 5.93 17.65
CA ASP A 423 -10.70 6.68 18.92
C ASP A 423 -10.58 8.18 18.61
N VAL A 424 -11.58 9.01 18.96
CA VAL A 424 -11.49 10.47 18.77
C VAL A 424 -11.67 11.25 20.08
N ASP A 425 -11.55 10.60 21.24
CA ASP A 425 -11.82 11.14 22.57
C ASP A 425 -10.68 10.89 23.60
N ASP A 426 -9.67 10.06 23.27
CA ASP A 426 -8.52 9.63 24.11
C ASP A 426 -8.97 8.77 25.32
N ASP A 427 -9.83 7.78 25.03
CA ASP A 427 -10.42 6.82 26.00
C ASP A 427 -9.75 5.43 25.93
N GLY A 428 -9.28 5.03 24.75
CA GLY A 428 -8.70 3.72 24.42
C GLY A 428 -9.69 2.73 23.78
N LEU A 429 -10.76 3.24 23.18
CA LEU A 429 -11.83 2.52 22.47
C LEU A 429 -12.18 3.29 21.17
N GLN A 430 -12.83 2.67 20.18
CA GLN A 430 -13.12 3.37 18.92
C GLN A 430 -14.58 3.84 18.77
N GLU A 431 -14.79 5.01 18.16
CA GLU A 431 -16.10 5.56 17.76
C GLU A 431 -16.36 5.36 16.26
N VAL A 432 -17.64 5.35 15.89
CA VAL A 432 -18.07 5.47 14.49
C VAL A 432 -18.27 6.95 14.13
N VAL A 433 -17.42 7.46 13.24
CA VAL A 433 -17.29 8.90 12.93
C VAL A 433 -17.70 9.22 11.48
N SER A 434 -18.73 10.06 11.33
CA SER A 434 -19.23 10.58 10.05
C SER A 434 -19.06 12.10 9.91
N GLY A 435 -19.28 12.62 8.71
CA GLY A 435 -19.19 14.05 8.40
C GLY A 435 -20.19 14.96 9.14
N SER A 436 -21.08 14.40 9.97
CA SER A 436 -22.05 15.15 10.79
C SER A 436 -22.26 14.64 12.23
N PHE A 437 -21.64 13.53 12.61
CA PHE A 437 -22.02 12.73 13.79
C PHE A 437 -20.87 11.82 14.26
N ALA A 438 -20.71 11.60 15.57
CA ALA A 438 -19.87 10.54 16.13
C ALA A 438 -20.60 9.83 17.28
N HIS A 439 -20.43 8.51 17.40
CA HIS A 439 -21.07 7.69 18.44
C HIS A 439 -20.26 6.47 18.87
N GLU A 440 -20.37 6.15 20.15
CA GLU A 440 -19.84 4.94 20.78
C GLU A 440 -20.38 3.66 20.15
N LEU A 441 -19.72 2.53 20.41
CA LEU A 441 -20.23 1.19 20.18
C LEU A 441 -21.69 0.97 20.67
N ASP A 442 -22.04 1.50 21.84
CA ASP A 442 -23.41 1.37 22.42
C ASP A 442 -24.48 2.23 21.69
N GLY A 443 -24.05 3.14 20.80
CA GLY A 443 -24.88 4.05 20.03
C GLY A 443 -25.33 5.31 20.79
N SER A 444 -24.72 5.62 21.94
CA SER A 444 -24.80 6.96 22.53
C SER A 444 -23.86 7.94 21.80
N VAL A 445 -24.14 9.24 21.90
CA VAL A 445 -23.65 10.24 20.95
C VAL A 445 -22.60 11.10 21.62
N LEU A 446 -21.35 11.00 21.16
CA LEU A 446 -20.24 11.87 21.53
C LEU A 446 -20.53 13.31 21.06
N TRP A 447 -20.70 13.49 19.74
CA TRP A 447 -21.07 14.77 19.15
C TRP A 447 -21.96 14.67 17.90
N SER A 448 -22.64 15.78 17.59
CA SER A 448 -23.21 16.01 16.26
C SER A 448 -23.22 17.51 15.96
N ASN A 449 -22.65 17.87 14.81
CA ASN A 449 -22.39 19.27 14.45
C ASN A 449 -23.58 19.94 13.72
N GLY A 450 -24.54 19.15 13.22
CA GLY A 450 -25.71 19.64 12.49
C GLY A 450 -25.42 20.22 11.10
N ALA A 451 -24.26 19.91 10.51
CA ALA A 451 -23.93 20.16 9.12
C ALA A 451 -24.68 19.19 8.17
N ALA A 452 -24.30 19.19 6.90
CA ALA A 452 -24.58 18.03 6.04
C ALA A 452 -23.64 16.87 6.43
N ASP A 453 -24.07 15.64 6.22
CA ASP A 453 -23.14 14.50 6.19
C ASP A 453 -22.40 14.45 4.84
N GLY A 454 -21.38 13.60 4.74
CA GLY A 454 -20.50 13.49 3.58
C GLY A 454 -19.56 12.30 3.70
N TYR A 455 -18.72 12.10 2.69
CA TYR A 455 -17.64 11.13 2.80
C TYR A 455 -16.48 11.70 3.62
N THR A 456 -15.75 10.82 4.30
CA THR A 456 -14.74 11.18 5.31
C THR A 456 -13.35 10.60 5.04
N ALA A 457 -12.37 11.28 5.63
CA ALA A 457 -11.01 10.83 5.91
C ALA A 457 -10.52 11.53 7.19
N ILE A 458 -9.53 10.95 7.89
CA ILE A 458 -9.04 11.44 9.19
C ILE A 458 -7.50 11.46 9.21
N ALA A 459 -6.91 12.51 9.80
CA ALA A 459 -5.46 12.71 9.95
C ALA A 459 -5.17 13.91 10.90
N ASP A 460 -4.00 13.99 11.54
CA ASP A 460 -3.51 15.23 12.17
C ASP A 460 -2.98 16.16 11.08
N LEU A 461 -3.74 17.22 10.73
CA LEU A 461 -3.42 18.11 9.62
C LEU A 461 -2.64 19.37 10.02
N ASP A 462 -2.50 19.67 11.32
CA ASP A 462 -1.82 20.90 11.80
C ASP A 462 -0.57 20.64 12.67
N GLY A 463 -0.38 19.40 13.12
CA GLY A 463 0.80 18.91 13.84
C GLY A 463 0.72 19.05 15.36
N ASP A 464 -0.49 19.11 15.95
CA ASP A 464 -0.71 19.19 17.41
C ASP A 464 -0.96 17.84 18.10
N SER A 465 -0.96 16.74 17.31
CA SER A 465 -1.22 15.35 17.72
C SER A 465 -2.67 15.06 18.10
N LEU A 466 -3.61 15.72 17.43
CA LEU A 466 -5.05 15.42 17.47
C LEU A 466 -5.61 15.29 16.03
N PRO A 467 -6.65 14.48 15.80
CA PRO A 467 -7.20 14.27 14.46
C PRO A 467 -8.14 15.40 13.97
N GLU A 468 -7.90 15.82 12.73
CA GLU A 468 -8.86 16.49 11.85
C GLU A 468 -9.66 15.48 11.01
N LEU A 469 -10.95 15.74 10.85
CA LEU A 469 -11.86 15.05 9.94
C LEU A 469 -12.09 15.89 8.67
N VAL A 470 -11.56 15.42 7.54
CA VAL A 470 -11.86 15.95 6.20
C VAL A 470 -13.23 15.43 5.76
N VAL A 471 -14.11 16.31 5.31
CA VAL A 471 -15.48 15.95 4.89
C VAL A 471 -15.84 16.56 3.54
N THR A 472 -16.18 15.72 2.56
CA THR A 472 -16.64 16.15 1.22
C THR A 472 -18.15 15.99 1.09
N SER A 473 -18.85 17.09 0.79
CA SER A 473 -20.32 17.08 0.66
C SER A 473 -20.86 18.28 -0.10
N ALA A 474 -21.85 18.07 -0.98
CA ALA A 474 -22.59 19.13 -1.67
C ALA A 474 -21.73 20.25 -2.33
N ASN A 475 -20.62 19.87 -2.96
CA ASN A 475 -19.59 20.75 -3.56
C ASN A 475 -18.66 21.47 -2.56
N PHE A 476 -18.72 21.16 -1.28
CA PHE A 476 -17.80 21.70 -0.28
C PHE A 476 -16.82 20.65 0.23
N ALA A 477 -15.56 21.07 0.35
CA ALA A 477 -14.63 20.51 1.30
C ALA A 477 -14.83 21.20 2.65
N ARG A 478 -14.67 20.45 3.74
CA ARG A 478 -14.68 20.93 5.12
C ARG A 478 -13.58 20.21 5.89
N VAL A 479 -12.96 20.93 6.82
CA VAL A 479 -12.09 20.34 7.84
C VAL A 479 -12.72 20.62 9.19
N HIS A 480 -12.87 19.58 10.00
CA HIS A 480 -13.44 19.62 11.34
C HIS A 480 -12.44 19.06 12.34
N ASP A 481 -12.40 19.61 13.54
CA ASP A 481 -11.84 18.95 14.73
C ASP A 481 -12.65 17.66 14.94
N ALA A 482 -11.99 16.49 14.97
CA ALA A 482 -12.69 15.20 14.90
C ALA A 482 -13.31 14.78 16.23
N GLY A 483 -12.70 15.13 17.37
CA GLY A 483 -13.21 14.79 18.71
C GLY A 483 -14.41 15.65 19.17
N THR A 484 -14.66 16.80 18.56
CA THR A 484 -15.82 17.65 18.88
C THR A 484 -16.74 17.94 17.68
N GLY A 485 -16.32 17.56 16.47
CA GLY A 485 -17.00 17.84 15.22
C GLY A 485 -17.03 19.32 14.83
N ALA A 486 -16.21 20.17 15.47
CA ALA A 486 -16.22 21.62 15.27
C ALA A 486 -15.64 22.01 13.91
N LEU A 487 -16.40 22.76 13.10
CA LEU A 487 -15.94 23.23 11.79
C LEU A 487 -14.77 24.22 11.94
N LEU A 488 -13.59 23.83 11.46
CA LEU A 488 -12.38 24.65 11.42
C LEU A 488 -12.34 25.47 10.13
N ALA A 489 -12.38 24.78 8.98
CA ALA A 489 -12.28 25.39 7.65
C ALA A 489 -13.31 24.83 6.66
N SER A 490 -13.61 25.58 5.60
CA SER A 490 -14.44 25.08 4.49
C SER A 490 -14.17 25.84 3.19
N PHE A 491 -14.20 25.10 2.08
CA PHE A 491 -13.91 25.57 0.73
C PHE A 491 -15.02 25.14 -0.25
N ASP A 492 -15.41 26.03 -1.17
CA ASP A 492 -16.34 25.72 -2.27
C ASP A 492 -15.51 25.20 -3.44
N MET A 493 -15.56 23.88 -3.68
CA MET A 493 -14.60 23.18 -4.54
C MET A 493 -14.66 23.64 -6.00
N PRO A 494 -13.53 23.60 -6.74
CA PRO A 494 -13.55 23.79 -8.19
C PRO A 494 -14.51 22.83 -8.88
N GLY A 495 -15.00 23.21 -10.06
CA GLY A 495 -15.92 22.39 -10.85
C GLY A 495 -17.38 22.43 -10.39
N VAL A 496 -18.12 21.37 -10.69
CA VAL A 496 -19.50 21.13 -10.24
C VAL A 496 -19.72 19.67 -9.83
N GLY A 497 -20.26 19.44 -8.63
CA GLY A 497 -20.61 18.09 -8.21
C GLY A 497 -21.17 17.99 -6.81
N ASN A 498 -20.89 16.87 -6.16
CA ASN A 498 -21.22 16.63 -4.76
C ASN A 498 -19.97 16.38 -3.91
N GLY A 499 -18.92 15.80 -4.49
CA GLY A 499 -17.67 15.47 -3.80
C GLY A 499 -17.51 13.96 -3.66
N GLY A 500 -16.38 13.42 -4.14
CA GLY A 500 -15.98 12.03 -3.91
C GLY A 500 -15.31 11.82 -2.56
N PRO A 501 -15.09 10.57 -2.14
CA PRO A 501 -14.36 10.26 -0.91
C PRO A 501 -12.98 10.94 -0.90
N PRO A 502 -12.62 11.65 0.18
CA PRO A 502 -11.33 12.33 0.25
C PRO A 502 -10.18 11.36 0.52
N THR A 503 -9.04 11.60 -0.11
CA THR A 503 -7.72 11.05 0.25
C THR A 503 -6.93 12.09 1.06
N ILE A 504 -5.97 11.66 1.88
CA ILE A 504 -5.04 12.51 2.63
C ILE A 504 -3.64 11.89 2.55
N ASP A 505 -2.62 12.69 2.21
CA ASP A 505 -1.20 12.29 2.13
C ASP A 505 -0.27 13.52 2.02
N ASP A 506 1.05 13.35 1.96
CA ASP A 506 1.95 14.38 1.41
C ASP A 506 2.07 14.22 -0.12
N PHE A 507 1.28 15.02 -0.85
CA PHE A 507 1.25 14.99 -2.31
C PHE A 507 2.48 15.70 -2.94
N ASN A 508 3.27 16.45 -2.16
CA ASN A 508 4.27 17.38 -2.72
C ASN A 508 5.69 17.28 -2.13
N GLY A 509 5.89 16.42 -1.13
CA GLY A 509 7.18 16.12 -0.50
C GLY A 509 7.73 17.26 0.35
N ASP A 510 6.89 18.13 0.90
CA ASP A 510 7.31 19.25 1.77
C ASP A 510 7.13 19.02 3.28
N GLY A 511 6.60 17.84 3.66
CA GLY A 511 6.43 17.38 5.03
C GLY A 511 5.14 17.88 5.69
N LEU A 512 4.14 18.23 4.89
CA LEU A 512 2.80 18.69 5.32
C LEU A 512 1.72 17.91 4.57
N LEU A 513 0.58 17.67 5.23
CA LEU A 513 -0.51 16.93 4.60
C LEU A 513 -1.37 17.81 3.70
N ASP A 514 -1.52 17.35 2.47
CA ASP A 514 -2.53 17.76 1.51
C ASP A 514 -3.71 16.78 1.56
N PHE A 515 -4.86 17.19 1.03
CA PHE A 515 -6.00 16.30 0.84
C PHE A 515 -6.66 16.54 -0.53
N ALA A 516 -7.32 15.54 -1.09
CA ALA A 516 -7.88 15.65 -2.44
C ALA A 516 -9.32 15.12 -2.56
N SER A 517 -10.01 15.55 -3.62
CA SER A 517 -11.37 15.10 -3.94
C SER A 517 -11.71 15.34 -5.41
N ALA A 518 -12.48 14.43 -6.00
CA ALA A 518 -13.15 14.65 -7.28
C ALA A 518 -14.49 15.38 -7.13
N VAL A 519 -14.88 16.13 -8.18
CA VAL A 519 -16.25 16.47 -8.54
C VAL A 519 -16.46 16.16 -10.03
N GLY A 520 -17.66 16.42 -10.57
CA GLY A 520 -18.07 15.87 -11.87
C GLY A 520 -17.40 16.42 -13.12
N ASP A 521 -16.62 17.49 -13.02
CA ASP A 521 -15.79 18.01 -14.11
C ASP A 521 -14.37 18.43 -13.68
N SER A 522 -13.94 18.10 -12.45
CA SER A 522 -12.54 18.28 -12.02
C SER A 522 -12.12 17.43 -10.83
N TYR A 523 -10.87 16.96 -10.83
CA TYR A 523 -10.14 16.48 -9.65
C TYR A 523 -9.28 17.63 -9.06
N THR A 524 -9.17 17.72 -7.74
CA THR A 524 -8.47 18.83 -7.06
C THR A 524 -7.73 18.34 -5.82
N VAL A 525 -6.49 18.80 -5.64
CA VAL A 525 -5.69 18.68 -4.42
C VAL A 525 -5.69 20.02 -3.68
N PHE A 526 -5.81 19.96 -2.35
CA PHE A 526 -5.99 21.10 -1.46
C PHE A 526 -4.95 21.06 -0.34
N THR A 527 -4.35 22.21 -0.05
CA THR A 527 -3.48 22.38 1.13
C THR A 527 -4.30 22.76 2.35
N PHE A 528 -3.89 22.26 3.52
CA PHE A 528 -4.34 22.79 4.82
C PHE A 528 -3.21 23.60 5.47
N MET A 529 -3.53 24.76 6.03
CA MET A 529 -2.53 25.66 6.62
C MET A 529 -3.08 26.45 7.81
N GLU A 530 -2.32 26.52 8.90
CA GLU A 530 -2.60 27.37 10.05
C GLU A 530 -2.45 28.88 9.72
N PRO A 531 -3.44 29.76 10.01
CA PRO A 531 -4.65 29.52 10.79
C PRO A 531 -5.82 28.89 9.99
N ALA A 532 -6.14 27.62 10.25
CA ALA A 532 -7.20 26.79 9.67
C ALA A 532 -7.75 27.31 8.33
N THR A 533 -6.93 27.20 7.29
CA THR A 533 -7.25 27.62 5.91
C THR A 533 -7.07 26.48 4.93
N ILE A 534 -7.98 26.41 3.95
CA ILE A 534 -7.89 25.51 2.79
C ILE A 534 -7.59 26.39 1.58
N ASP A 535 -6.52 26.08 0.84
CA ASP A 535 -6.22 26.62 -0.49
C ASP A 535 -6.13 25.46 -1.50
N VAL A 536 -6.00 25.76 -2.80
CA VAL A 536 -5.85 24.74 -3.86
C VAL A 536 -4.39 24.65 -4.27
N LEU A 537 -3.81 23.45 -4.21
CA LEU A 537 -2.49 23.15 -4.77
C LEU A 537 -2.57 23.14 -6.31
N TRP A 538 -3.39 22.22 -6.85
CA TRP A 538 -3.71 22.14 -8.27
C TRP A 538 -5.11 21.55 -8.51
N SER A 539 -5.61 21.71 -9.74
CA SER A 539 -6.92 21.20 -10.17
C SER A 539 -6.90 20.89 -11.67
N VAL A 540 -7.36 19.70 -12.03
CA VAL A 540 -7.36 19.18 -13.41
C VAL A 540 -8.78 18.81 -13.87
N PRO A 541 -9.14 19.01 -15.15
CA PRO A 541 -10.47 18.68 -15.65
C PRO A 541 -10.65 17.16 -15.82
N THR A 542 -11.82 16.65 -15.45
CA THR A 542 -12.19 15.22 -15.51
C THR A 542 -13.60 15.04 -16.09
N LEU A 543 -14.08 13.78 -16.20
CA LEU A 543 -15.46 13.48 -16.61
C LEU A 543 -16.13 12.51 -15.61
N ASP A 544 -16.88 13.06 -14.64
CA ASP A 544 -17.72 12.31 -13.69
C ASP A 544 -19.09 13.01 -13.53
N VAL A 545 -19.76 13.25 -14.66
CA VAL A 545 -21.08 13.91 -14.70
C VAL A 545 -22.19 12.94 -14.28
N SER A 546 -21.89 11.64 -14.33
CA SER A 546 -22.67 10.52 -13.79
C SER A 546 -22.86 10.54 -12.28
N SER A 547 -21.78 10.48 -11.50
CA SER A 547 -21.83 10.32 -10.04
C SER A 547 -21.47 11.61 -9.32
N SER A 548 -20.50 12.37 -9.85
CA SER A 548 -19.84 13.54 -9.24
C SER A 548 -19.28 13.27 -7.84
N ARG A 549 -18.78 12.04 -7.66
CA ARG A 549 -18.50 11.32 -6.42
C ARG A 549 -17.39 10.25 -6.53
N THR A 550 -16.71 10.04 -7.67
CA THR A 550 -15.66 9.02 -7.74
C THR A 550 -14.54 9.29 -6.72
N GLY A 551 -13.99 8.25 -6.11
CA GLY A 551 -12.86 8.38 -5.20
C GLY A 551 -11.51 8.35 -5.92
N SER A 552 -10.45 8.38 -5.14
CA SER A 552 -9.08 8.05 -5.53
C SER A 552 -8.43 7.24 -4.42
N SER A 553 -7.30 6.62 -4.74
CA SER A 553 -6.27 6.25 -3.77
C SER A 553 -4.97 6.99 -4.11
N ILE A 554 -3.98 6.89 -3.22
CA ILE A 554 -2.65 7.49 -3.38
C ILE A 554 -1.59 6.38 -3.22
N PHE A 555 -0.50 6.47 -3.97
CA PHE A 555 0.68 5.60 -3.85
C PHE A 555 1.91 6.30 -4.44
N ASP A 556 3.05 6.29 -3.75
CA ASP A 556 4.34 6.73 -4.28
C ASP A 556 5.00 5.57 -5.03
N PHE A 557 5.03 5.60 -6.37
CA PHE A 557 5.52 4.46 -7.18
C PHE A 557 7.05 4.39 -7.33
N GLU A 558 7.72 5.51 -7.10
CA GLU A 558 9.16 5.66 -7.20
C GLU A 558 9.85 5.66 -5.82
N GLY A 559 9.10 5.85 -4.74
CA GLY A 559 9.55 5.98 -3.35
C GLY A 559 10.23 7.33 -3.05
N ASP A 560 10.01 8.36 -3.89
CA ASP A 560 10.76 9.62 -3.85
C ASP A 560 10.26 10.61 -2.77
N GLY A 561 9.10 10.32 -2.17
CA GLY A 561 8.49 11.06 -1.07
C GLY A 561 7.36 12.00 -1.49
N ALA A 562 6.94 12.01 -2.76
CA ALA A 562 5.79 12.77 -3.25
C ALA A 562 4.84 11.85 -4.04
N ALA A 563 3.72 11.45 -3.44
CA ALA A 563 2.94 10.32 -3.92
C ALA A 563 1.98 10.62 -5.11
N GLU A 564 1.83 9.65 -6.02
CA GLU A 564 0.94 9.73 -7.17
C GLU A 564 -0.55 9.55 -6.83
N VAL A 565 -1.39 10.25 -7.59
CA VAL A 565 -2.84 10.15 -7.50
C VAL A 565 -3.39 9.09 -8.46
N LEU A 566 -4.05 8.06 -7.92
CA LEU A 566 -4.74 7.01 -8.66
C LEU A 566 -6.23 7.34 -8.83
N TYR A 567 -6.66 7.66 -10.06
CA TYR A 567 -8.02 8.14 -10.32
C TYR A 567 -8.62 7.61 -11.63
N ASN A 568 -9.83 7.06 -11.55
CA ASN A 568 -10.63 6.63 -12.70
C ASN A 568 -11.88 7.52 -12.87
N ASP A 569 -12.11 8.08 -14.06
CA ASP A 569 -13.32 8.82 -14.41
C ASP A 569 -14.32 7.96 -15.22
N GLU A 570 -15.37 8.54 -15.83
CA GLU A 570 -16.33 7.80 -16.68
C GLU A 570 -15.65 6.98 -17.81
N CYS A 571 -14.40 7.29 -18.15
CA CYS A 571 -13.74 6.86 -19.38
C CYS A 571 -12.26 6.51 -19.25
N TYR A 572 -11.49 7.12 -18.34
CA TYR A 572 -10.05 6.90 -18.26
C TYR A 572 -9.61 6.58 -16.85
N MET A 573 -8.71 5.60 -16.73
CA MET A 573 -7.80 5.52 -15.60
C MET A 573 -6.63 6.49 -15.84
N ARG A 574 -6.22 7.21 -14.80
CA ARG A 574 -5.05 8.08 -14.81
C ARG A 574 -4.23 7.95 -13.54
N VAL A 575 -2.93 8.12 -13.72
CA VAL A 575 -1.97 8.40 -12.66
C VAL A 575 -1.52 9.85 -12.83
N TYR A 576 -1.67 10.68 -11.79
CA TYR A 576 -1.21 12.07 -11.81
C TYR A 576 -0.03 12.26 -10.85
N ASP A 577 0.97 13.03 -11.30
CA ASP A 577 2.03 13.62 -10.49
C ASP A 577 1.42 14.40 -9.31
N GLY A 578 1.76 14.01 -8.08
CA GLY A 578 1.17 14.56 -6.85
C GLY A 578 1.40 16.06 -6.67
N THR A 579 2.54 16.58 -7.15
CA THR A 579 2.94 17.98 -6.96
C THR A 579 2.23 18.95 -7.92
N THR A 580 1.86 18.49 -9.13
CA THR A 580 1.48 19.37 -10.25
C THR A 580 0.19 18.98 -10.97
N GLY A 581 -0.25 17.72 -10.86
CA GLY A 581 -1.33 17.17 -11.65
C GLY A 581 -0.96 16.91 -13.12
N GLU A 582 0.33 16.80 -13.47
CA GLU A 582 0.73 16.28 -14.79
C GLU A 582 0.32 14.80 -14.92
N VAL A 583 -0.21 14.43 -16.09
CA VAL A 583 -0.69 13.07 -16.36
C VAL A 583 0.50 12.18 -16.71
N LEU A 584 0.91 11.33 -15.76
CA LEU A 584 1.98 10.36 -15.94
C LEU A 584 1.49 9.17 -16.78
N LEU A 585 0.27 8.71 -16.51
CA LEU A 585 -0.40 7.63 -17.25
C LEU A 585 -1.85 8.00 -17.59
N GLU A 586 -2.31 7.61 -18.78
CA GLU A 586 -3.72 7.63 -19.17
C GLU A 586 -4.05 6.41 -20.04
N PHE A 587 -5.09 5.63 -19.67
CA PHE A 587 -5.63 4.58 -20.52
C PHE A 587 -7.16 4.44 -20.41
N ALA A 588 -7.78 4.01 -21.50
CA ALA A 588 -9.24 3.89 -21.59
C ALA A 588 -9.77 2.80 -20.64
N SER A 589 -10.52 3.22 -19.62
CA SER A 589 -11.12 2.39 -18.58
C SER A 589 -12.47 2.99 -18.21
N SER A 590 -13.54 2.44 -18.78
CA SER A 590 -14.88 3.00 -18.60
C SER A 590 -15.51 2.57 -17.28
N SER A 591 -16.29 3.47 -16.69
CA SER A 591 -17.23 3.10 -15.63
C SER A 591 -18.45 4.01 -15.62
N GLY A 592 -19.58 3.51 -15.13
CA GLY A 592 -20.72 4.32 -14.70
C GLY A 592 -20.44 5.24 -13.53
N THR A 593 -19.32 5.05 -12.81
CA THR A 593 -18.83 5.77 -11.61
C THR A 593 -19.77 5.73 -10.40
N ALA A 594 -19.21 5.67 -9.20
CA ALA A 594 -19.98 5.66 -7.96
C ALA A 594 -19.21 6.34 -6.81
N ALA A 595 -18.36 5.58 -6.12
CA ALA A 595 -17.36 6.06 -5.16
C ALA A 595 -16.20 5.06 -5.01
N GLN A 596 -16.13 4.05 -5.90
CA GLN A 596 -14.98 3.17 -6.03
C GLN A 596 -13.77 3.97 -6.50
N TYR A 597 -12.60 3.36 -6.40
CA TYR A 597 -11.35 3.89 -6.90
C TYR A 597 -10.40 2.72 -7.26
N PRO A 598 -9.35 2.97 -8.06
CA PRO A 598 -8.25 2.02 -8.27
C PRO A 598 -7.44 1.85 -6.97
N ILE A 599 -6.69 0.77 -6.81
CA ILE A 599 -5.79 0.57 -5.66
C ILE A 599 -4.40 0.17 -6.14
N ALA A 600 -3.38 0.53 -5.35
CA ALA A 600 -2.03 -0.03 -5.44
C ALA A 600 -1.83 -0.99 -4.28
N VAL A 601 -1.44 -2.23 -4.59
CA VAL A 601 -1.33 -3.34 -3.64
C VAL A 601 -0.46 -4.44 -4.28
N ASP A 602 0.31 -5.20 -3.51
CA ASP A 602 0.88 -6.47 -3.99
C ASP A 602 -0.29 -7.45 -4.19
N VAL A 603 -0.47 -7.92 -5.41
CA VAL A 603 -1.64 -8.70 -5.82
C VAL A 603 -1.37 -10.19 -5.96
N ASP A 604 -0.13 -10.63 -6.21
CA ASP A 604 0.20 -12.04 -6.45
C ASP A 604 1.26 -12.65 -5.49
N GLY A 605 1.80 -11.83 -4.60
CA GLY A 605 2.65 -12.24 -3.50
C GLY A 605 4.15 -12.11 -3.75
N ASP A 606 4.60 -11.60 -4.90
CA ASP A 606 6.02 -11.51 -5.25
C ASP A 606 6.79 -10.35 -4.57
N ASN A 607 6.08 -9.49 -3.83
CA ASN A 607 6.55 -8.29 -3.11
C ASN A 607 6.79 -7.04 -3.97
N ASN A 608 6.24 -6.97 -5.18
CA ASN A 608 6.18 -5.72 -5.95
C ASN A 608 4.88 -4.94 -5.65
N THR A 609 4.36 -4.15 -6.60
CA THR A 609 3.10 -3.41 -6.45
C THR A 609 2.38 -3.41 -7.78
N GLU A 610 1.08 -3.73 -7.77
CA GLU A 610 0.25 -3.70 -8.96
C GLU A 610 -0.88 -2.68 -8.80
N LEU A 611 -1.22 -2.06 -9.92
CA LEU A 611 -2.35 -1.15 -10.04
C LEU A 611 -3.61 -1.94 -10.46
N VAL A 612 -4.52 -2.15 -9.51
CA VAL A 612 -5.77 -2.89 -9.73
C VAL A 612 -6.90 -1.92 -10.12
N VAL A 613 -7.51 -2.14 -11.29
CA VAL A 613 -8.52 -1.25 -11.89
C VAL A 613 -9.80 -2.01 -12.26
N VAL A 614 -10.92 -1.61 -11.69
CA VAL A 614 -12.27 -2.11 -12.06
C VAL A 614 -12.87 -1.34 -13.22
N SER A 615 -13.82 -1.93 -13.95
CA SER A 615 -14.53 -1.26 -15.06
C SER A 615 -15.93 -1.82 -15.30
N ASP A 616 -16.78 -0.99 -15.92
CA ASP A 616 -18.06 -1.37 -16.49
C ASP A 616 -18.31 -0.64 -17.84
N ASP A 617 -19.06 -1.28 -18.73
CA ASP A 617 -19.50 -0.69 -20.00
C ASP A 617 -21.03 -0.49 -20.06
N TRP A 618 -21.77 -1.02 -19.08
CA TRP A 618 -23.22 -0.98 -19.05
C TRP A 618 -23.79 0.43 -19.08
N TYR A 619 -23.26 1.37 -18.30
CA TYR A 619 -23.81 2.73 -18.21
C TYR A 619 -23.70 3.49 -19.55
N GLN A 620 -22.59 3.33 -20.26
CA GLN A 620 -22.29 3.89 -21.57
C GLN A 620 -23.12 3.18 -22.66
N LEU A 621 -23.19 1.85 -22.65
CA LEU A 621 -23.96 1.06 -23.62
C LEU A 621 -25.49 1.23 -23.48
N ALA A 622 -25.98 1.44 -22.25
CA ALA A 622 -27.37 1.79 -21.98
C ALA A 622 -27.71 3.25 -22.33
N GLY A 623 -26.71 4.11 -22.51
CA GLY A 623 -26.89 5.55 -22.74
C GLY A 623 -27.42 6.29 -21.51
N ILE A 624 -27.01 5.85 -20.32
CA ILE A 624 -27.27 6.53 -19.05
C ILE A 624 -26.29 7.72 -18.92
N THR A 625 -25.02 7.49 -19.23
CA THR A 625 -23.97 8.51 -19.37
C THR A 625 -23.94 9.12 -20.78
N PRO A 626 -23.17 10.20 -21.01
CA PRO A 626 -22.90 10.73 -22.35
C PRO A 626 -22.14 9.76 -23.28
N GLY A 627 -21.66 8.62 -22.77
CA GLY A 627 -20.62 7.80 -23.38
C GLY A 627 -19.25 8.44 -23.21
N CYS A 628 -18.22 7.89 -23.88
CA CYS A 628 -16.86 8.44 -23.85
C CYS A 628 -16.53 9.24 -25.12
N PRO A 629 -16.83 10.56 -25.16
CA PRO A 629 -16.56 11.42 -26.31
C PRO A 629 -15.08 11.82 -26.44
N SER A 630 -14.28 11.57 -25.40
CA SER A 630 -12.85 11.82 -25.30
C SER A 630 -12.01 10.75 -26.01
N TYR A 631 -12.54 9.52 -26.17
CA TYR A 631 -11.84 8.37 -26.76
C TYR A 631 -11.21 8.65 -28.13
N VAL A 632 -9.96 8.21 -28.28
CA VAL A 632 -9.11 8.39 -29.47
C VAL A 632 -8.63 7.06 -30.05
N GLY A 633 -8.25 7.08 -31.33
CA GLY A 633 -7.64 5.93 -32.00
C GLY A 633 -8.57 4.70 -32.04
N ASP A 634 -8.14 3.63 -31.39
CA ASP A 634 -8.82 2.33 -31.32
C ASP A 634 -9.36 2.02 -29.91
N GLU A 635 -9.39 3.00 -28.98
CA GLU A 635 -9.90 2.86 -27.60
C GLU A 635 -11.37 2.39 -27.54
N GLN A 636 -11.68 1.51 -26.57
CA GLN A 636 -12.99 0.87 -26.41
C GLN A 636 -13.49 0.99 -24.96
N LEU A 637 -14.79 0.73 -24.77
CA LEU A 637 -15.36 0.47 -23.44
C LEU A 637 -14.85 -0.90 -22.93
N ARG A 638 -14.73 -1.05 -21.62
CA ARG A 638 -14.24 -2.25 -20.94
C ARG A 638 -15.12 -2.58 -19.73
N HIS A 639 -15.10 -3.84 -19.29
CA HIS A 639 -15.79 -4.31 -18.10
C HIS A 639 -14.95 -5.38 -17.40
N GLY A 640 -15.09 -5.51 -16.08
CA GLY A 640 -14.38 -6.48 -15.26
C GLY A 640 -13.26 -5.86 -14.42
N VAL A 641 -12.10 -6.53 -14.36
CA VAL A 641 -10.90 -6.13 -13.60
C VAL A 641 -9.68 -6.24 -14.49
N PHE A 642 -8.75 -5.30 -14.33
CA PHE A 642 -7.49 -5.22 -15.05
C PHE A 642 -6.37 -4.92 -14.05
N VAL A 643 -5.27 -5.66 -14.14
CA VAL A 643 -4.10 -5.57 -13.23
C VAL A 643 -2.87 -5.19 -14.05
N TYR A 644 -2.02 -4.36 -13.45
CA TYR A 644 -0.92 -3.67 -14.11
C TYR A 644 0.31 -3.47 -13.21
N GLY A 645 1.47 -4.00 -13.58
CA GLY A 645 2.79 -3.70 -12.98
C GLY A 645 3.79 -3.08 -13.98
N ASP A 646 4.99 -2.73 -13.52
CA ASP A 646 6.05 -2.22 -14.42
C ASP A 646 6.68 -3.33 -15.26
N SER A 647 6.86 -3.05 -16.54
CA SER A 647 7.48 -3.97 -17.51
C SER A 647 8.92 -4.46 -17.22
N ASN A 648 9.55 -3.98 -16.15
CA ASN A 648 10.90 -4.34 -15.71
C ASN A 648 10.98 -4.47 -14.17
N ASP A 649 9.85 -4.55 -13.48
CA ASP A 649 9.77 -4.82 -12.04
C ASP A 649 10.41 -3.76 -11.12
N ARG A 650 9.96 -2.50 -11.26
CA ARG A 650 10.61 -1.32 -10.65
C ARG A 650 9.67 -0.40 -9.88
N TRP A 651 8.42 -0.81 -9.66
CA TRP A 651 7.56 -0.09 -8.73
C TRP A 651 7.90 -0.55 -7.32
N VAL A 652 7.98 0.41 -6.40
CA VAL A 652 8.34 0.11 -5.01
C VAL A 652 7.39 -0.88 -4.36
N ARG A 653 7.93 -1.73 -3.47
CA ARG A 653 7.22 -2.78 -2.75
C ARG A 653 6.10 -2.23 -1.87
N THR A 654 4.95 -2.90 -1.79
CA THR A 654 3.88 -2.54 -0.85
C THR A 654 3.23 -3.75 -0.17
N ARG A 655 2.17 -3.50 0.60
CA ARG A 655 1.43 -4.51 1.36
C ARG A 655 0.58 -5.40 0.45
N LYS A 656 0.37 -6.64 0.87
CA LYS A 656 -0.44 -7.67 0.20
C LYS A 656 -1.96 -7.54 0.42
N ILE A 657 -2.40 -6.43 1.01
CA ILE A 657 -3.75 -6.28 1.52
C ILE A 657 -4.35 -4.88 1.28
N TRP A 658 -5.60 -4.87 0.83
CA TRP A 658 -6.46 -3.68 0.83
C TRP A 658 -7.87 -4.09 1.25
N ASN A 659 -8.16 -4.00 2.55
CA ASN A 659 -9.28 -4.75 3.12
C ASN A 659 -10.65 -4.05 3.08
N GLN A 660 -10.71 -2.71 2.97
CA GLN A 660 -11.97 -1.96 3.09
C GLN A 660 -11.99 -0.61 2.33
N HIS A 661 -13.18 -0.03 2.15
CA HIS A 661 -13.34 1.27 1.47
C HIS A 661 -12.83 2.47 2.29
N THR A 662 -12.66 2.30 3.59
CA THR A 662 -12.09 3.30 4.50
C THR A 662 -10.72 2.84 4.97
N TYR A 663 -9.93 2.32 4.03
CA TYR A 663 -8.60 1.78 4.29
C TYR A 663 -7.62 2.84 4.78
N HIS A 664 -6.93 2.48 5.84
CA HIS A 664 -5.78 3.14 6.42
C HIS A 664 -4.88 2.03 7.00
N ILE A 665 -3.57 2.22 6.92
CA ILE A 665 -2.59 1.12 7.05
C ILE A 665 -2.66 0.43 8.42
N THR A 666 -3.07 1.14 9.47
CA THR A 666 -3.23 0.65 10.84
C THR A 666 -4.43 -0.27 11.04
N ASN A 667 -5.44 -0.27 10.15
CA ASN A 667 -6.71 -0.94 10.41
C ASN A 667 -6.69 -2.47 10.17
N VAL A 668 -5.58 -3.02 9.64
CA VAL A 668 -5.44 -4.44 9.30
C VAL A 668 -3.96 -4.83 9.21
N LEU A 669 -3.62 -6.03 9.68
CA LEU A 669 -2.27 -6.60 9.51
C LEU A 669 -2.12 -7.32 8.16
N ALA A 670 -0.91 -7.74 7.80
CA ALA A 670 -0.64 -8.33 6.48
C ALA A 670 -1.45 -9.62 6.25
N ASP A 671 -1.53 -10.45 7.30
CA ASP A 671 -2.31 -11.70 7.37
C ASP A 671 -3.84 -11.51 7.35
N GLY A 672 -4.32 -10.26 7.27
CA GLY A 672 -5.73 -9.91 7.31
C GLY A 672 -6.38 -9.93 8.68
N SER A 673 -5.62 -10.15 9.76
CA SER A 673 -6.14 -10.01 11.12
C SER A 673 -6.44 -8.54 11.45
N ILE A 674 -7.51 -8.33 12.22
CA ILE A 674 -7.94 -7.00 12.67
C ILE A 674 -7.28 -6.71 14.03
N PRO A 675 -6.52 -5.61 14.19
CA PRO A 675 -5.83 -5.32 15.45
C PRO A 675 -6.80 -5.14 16.63
N GLN A 676 -6.61 -5.95 17.69
CA GLN A 676 -7.32 -5.79 18.97
C GLN A 676 -7.06 -4.42 19.62
N PHE A 677 -5.91 -3.83 19.34
CA PHE A 677 -5.54 -2.47 19.72
C PHE A 677 -4.91 -1.81 18.50
N GLU A 678 -5.73 -1.20 17.65
CA GLU A 678 -5.25 -0.35 16.57
C GLU A 678 -4.54 0.89 17.14
N PRO A 679 -3.31 1.23 16.71
CA PRO A 679 -2.69 2.50 17.04
C PRO A 679 -3.33 3.64 16.24
N ASP A 680 -3.45 4.82 16.85
CA ASP A 680 -3.88 6.06 16.19
C ASP A 680 -3.25 6.20 14.80
N SER A 681 -4.09 6.24 13.74
CA SER A 681 -3.59 6.31 12.37
C SER A 681 -2.82 7.61 12.06
N TRP A 682 -3.10 8.68 12.79
CA TRP A 682 -2.36 9.96 12.83
C TRP A 682 -1.24 10.01 13.89
N GLY A 683 -1.12 8.98 14.72
CA GLY A 683 -0.21 8.94 15.87
C GLY A 683 1.24 8.58 15.50
N PRO A 684 2.15 8.55 16.48
CA PRO A 684 3.57 8.22 16.27
C PRO A 684 3.85 6.78 15.82
N GLU A 685 2.84 5.90 15.92
CA GLU A 685 2.87 4.49 15.51
C GLU A 685 1.95 4.26 14.26
N GLY A 686 1.43 5.36 13.68
CA GLY A 686 0.64 5.37 12.45
C GLY A 686 1.35 6.10 11.29
N PHE A 687 0.60 6.33 10.20
CA PHE A 687 1.14 6.81 8.91
C PHE A 687 0.60 8.19 8.50
N ASN A 688 -0.33 8.73 9.28
CA ASN A 688 -1.00 10.02 9.11
C ASN A 688 -1.58 10.26 7.70
N ASN A 689 -2.09 9.21 7.06
CA ASN A 689 -2.62 9.23 5.70
C ASN A 689 -3.95 8.46 5.60
N TYR A 690 -4.67 8.60 4.49
CA TYR A 690 -6.00 7.98 4.33
C TYR A 690 -6.35 7.59 2.89
N ARG A 691 -6.76 6.33 2.68
CA ARG A 691 -6.89 5.65 1.36
C ARG A 691 -5.57 5.65 0.58
N VAL A 692 -4.49 5.38 1.30
CA VAL A 692 -3.12 5.35 0.81
C VAL A 692 -2.58 3.94 1.08
N SER A 693 -1.90 3.35 0.10
CA SER A 693 -0.87 2.35 0.42
C SER A 693 0.49 3.03 0.29
N THR A 694 1.49 2.54 1.01
CA THR A 694 2.80 3.19 1.06
C THR A 694 3.91 2.14 1.01
N PRO A 695 5.15 2.51 0.64
CA PRO A 695 6.28 1.60 0.71
C PRO A 695 6.67 1.31 2.16
N GLY A 696 6.96 0.05 2.45
CA GLY A 696 7.44 -0.35 3.78
C GLY A 696 8.88 0.07 4.04
N ASN A 697 9.32 -0.02 5.31
CA ASN A 697 10.74 0.08 5.65
C ASN A 697 11.57 -0.90 4.80
N GLY A 698 12.81 -0.51 4.48
CA GLY A 698 13.72 -1.35 3.70
C GLY A 698 13.36 -1.51 2.22
N VAL A 699 12.36 -0.79 1.69
CA VAL A 699 11.93 -0.87 0.28
C VAL A 699 13.08 -0.84 -0.74
N PHE A 700 14.04 0.07 -0.58
CA PHE A 700 15.20 0.23 -1.48
C PHE A 700 16.37 -0.72 -1.18
N ASN A 701 16.27 -1.60 -0.19
CA ASN A 701 17.33 -2.55 0.14
C ASN A 701 17.52 -3.48 -1.08
N ALA A 702 18.77 -3.62 -1.54
CA ALA A 702 19.12 -4.38 -2.74
C ALA A 702 20.29 -5.35 -2.50
N ALA A 703 20.60 -6.20 -3.48
CA ALA A 703 21.72 -7.14 -3.45
C ALA A 703 23.04 -6.55 -4.02
N ASP A 704 24.18 -7.19 -3.69
CA ASP A 704 25.51 -6.94 -4.27
C ASP A 704 26.23 -8.30 -4.38
N LEU A 705 26.04 -9.02 -5.50
CA LEU A 705 26.47 -10.41 -5.70
C LEU A 705 27.89 -10.49 -6.24
N GLN A 706 28.82 -10.51 -5.29
CA GLN A 706 30.25 -10.67 -5.57
C GLN A 706 30.60 -12.14 -5.75
N VAL A 707 31.55 -12.44 -6.64
CA VAL A 707 32.05 -13.79 -6.84
C VAL A 707 33.57 -13.84 -6.85
N ASP A 708 34.15 -14.70 -6.03
CA ASP A 708 35.58 -14.99 -5.98
C ASP A 708 35.93 -16.30 -6.69
N LEU A 709 36.98 -16.29 -7.51
CA LEU A 709 37.45 -17.49 -8.21
C LEU A 709 38.72 -18.07 -7.59
N ALA A 710 38.56 -19.19 -6.90
CA ALA A 710 39.67 -20.02 -6.41
C ALA A 710 39.82 -21.30 -7.24
N VAL A 711 41.06 -21.81 -7.35
CA VAL A 711 41.35 -23.09 -8.01
C VAL A 711 41.89 -24.08 -7.00
N SER A 712 41.18 -25.21 -6.87
CA SER A 712 41.62 -26.36 -6.10
C SER A 712 42.34 -27.36 -7.01
N LEU A 713 43.59 -27.65 -6.66
CA LEU A 713 44.49 -28.58 -7.35
C LEU A 713 44.25 -30.05 -6.91
N LEU A 714 43.51 -30.23 -5.81
CA LEU A 714 43.23 -31.52 -5.17
C LEU A 714 42.61 -32.54 -6.14
N ARG A 715 43.24 -33.73 -6.20
CA ARG A 715 42.72 -34.97 -6.84
C ARG A 715 42.51 -34.92 -8.37
N ALA A 716 42.45 -33.74 -8.97
CA ALA A 716 42.18 -33.52 -10.40
C ALA A 716 43.46 -33.28 -11.23
N CYS A 717 44.46 -32.59 -10.65
CA CYS A 717 45.74 -32.35 -11.33
C CYS A 717 46.45 -33.68 -11.67
N PRO A 718 47.09 -33.81 -12.85
CA PRO A 718 47.30 -32.79 -13.87
C PRO A 718 46.30 -32.82 -15.05
N GLU A 719 45.22 -33.60 -14.97
CA GLU A 719 44.26 -33.76 -16.09
C GLU A 719 43.12 -32.72 -16.04
N ALA A 720 42.77 -32.24 -14.85
CA ALA A 720 41.76 -31.22 -14.59
C ALA A 720 42.12 -30.40 -13.34
N VAL A 721 41.33 -29.38 -13.02
CA VAL A 721 41.29 -28.70 -11.72
C VAL A 721 39.83 -28.59 -11.25
N THR A 722 39.60 -28.37 -9.96
CA THR A 722 38.27 -27.99 -9.45
C THR A 722 38.23 -26.48 -9.29
N LEU A 723 37.44 -25.80 -10.11
CA LEU A 723 37.14 -24.38 -9.93
C LEU A 723 36.16 -24.25 -8.76
N ARG A 724 36.37 -23.24 -7.92
CA ARG A 724 35.54 -22.90 -6.77
C ARG A 724 35.17 -21.42 -6.89
N ALA A 725 33.91 -21.16 -7.21
CA ALA A 725 33.33 -19.83 -7.10
C ALA A 725 32.83 -19.68 -5.67
N THR A 726 33.33 -18.72 -4.90
CA THR A 726 32.65 -18.26 -3.68
C THR A 726 31.72 -17.14 -4.11
N VAL A 727 30.42 -17.41 -4.21
CA VAL A 727 29.41 -16.35 -4.40
C VAL A 727 29.07 -15.79 -3.02
N ARG A 728 28.99 -14.47 -2.87
CA ARG A 728 28.68 -13.77 -1.62
C ARG A 728 27.77 -12.57 -1.91
N ASN A 729 26.82 -12.30 -1.02
CA ASN A 729 25.95 -11.13 -1.11
C ASN A 729 26.42 -10.05 -0.12
N GLU A 730 26.96 -8.94 -0.62
CA GLU A 730 27.35 -7.76 0.17
C GLU A 730 26.24 -6.70 0.27
N GLY A 731 25.04 -7.06 -0.17
CA GLY A 731 23.88 -6.18 -0.22
C GLY A 731 23.25 -5.90 1.15
N SER A 732 22.05 -5.33 1.11
CA SER A 732 21.19 -5.11 2.28
C SER A 732 19.85 -5.87 2.19
N GLN A 733 19.58 -6.54 1.06
CA GLN A 733 18.51 -7.54 0.89
C GLN A 733 19.13 -8.92 0.61
N GLY A 734 18.44 -10.00 0.98
CA GLY A 734 18.81 -11.38 0.63
C GLY A 734 18.47 -11.74 -0.82
N VAL A 735 19.04 -12.84 -1.32
CA VAL A 735 18.66 -13.40 -2.63
C VAL A 735 18.30 -14.89 -2.53
N PRO A 736 17.31 -15.38 -3.31
CA PRO A 736 16.87 -16.77 -3.26
C PRO A 736 17.92 -17.75 -3.82
N ALA A 737 17.73 -19.03 -3.51
CA ALA A 737 18.55 -20.11 -4.05
C ALA A 737 18.27 -20.33 -5.55
N GLY A 738 19.32 -20.39 -6.37
CA GLY A 738 19.20 -20.66 -7.81
C GLY A 738 20.04 -19.75 -8.71
N VAL A 739 20.63 -18.69 -8.17
CA VAL A 739 21.47 -17.70 -8.88
C VAL A 739 22.48 -18.39 -9.79
N ALA A 740 22.51 -18.01 -11.07
CA ALA A 740 23.36 -18.62 -12.09
C ALA A 740 24.86 -18.29 -11.88
N VAL A 741 25.71 -19.30 -12.06
CA VAL A 741 27.18 -19.17 -11.96
C VAL A 741 27.84 -19.82 -13.18
N GLU A 742 28.53 -19.02 -14.00
CA GLU A 742 29.14 -19.47 -15.26
C GLU A 742 30.66 -19.41 -15.22
N PHE A 743 31.31 -20.51 -15.60
CA PHE A 743 32.77 -20.65 -15.58
C PHE A 743 33.35 -20.70 -17.01
N PHE A 744 34.27 -19.80 -17.33
CA PHE A 744 34.88 -19.64 -18.65
C PHE A 744 36.38 -19.94 -18.65
N ARG A 745 36.90 -20.40 -19.80
CA ARG A 745 38.33 -20.59 -20.05
C ARG A 745 38.89 -19.36 -20.77
N GLY A 746 39.38 -18.42 -19.98
CA GLY A 746 39.94 -17.14 -20.42
C GLY A 746 40.40 -16.32 -19.21
N ALA A 747 40.71 -15.05 -19.42
CA ALA A 747 40.73 -14.05 -18.35
C ALA A 747 39.44 -13.18 -18.35
N ASP A 748 38.49 -13.54 -19.22
CA ASP A 748 37.26 -12.83 -19.53
C ASP A 748 36.19 -13.83 -20.04
N ASP A 749 34.96 -13.33 -20.20
CA ASP A 749 33.77 -14.02 -20.72
C ASP A 749 33.89 -14.45 -22.21
N SER A 750 34.83 -13.87 -22.96
CA SER A 750 35.06 -14.19 -24.38
C SER A 750 35.69 -15.59 -24.61
N GLY A 751 35.98 -16.30 -23.52
CA GLY A 751 36.52 -17.65 -23.49
C GLY A 751 35.57 -18.77 -23.90
N GLU A 752 36.03 -20.01 -23.72
CA GLU A 752 35.18 -21.22 -23.86
C GLU A 752 34.43 -21.45 -22.55
N LEU A 753 33.09 -21.40 -22.55
CA LEU A 753 32.27 -21.81 -21.40
C LEU A 753 32.59 -23.26 -21.04
N VAL A 754 33.08 -23.47 -19.82
CA VAL A 754 33.53 -24.76 -19.27
C VAL A 754 32.37 -25.51 -18.62
N ALA A 755 31.56 -24.79 -17.83
CA ALA A 755 30.37 -25.27 -17.17
C ALA A 755 29.54 -24.08 -16.66
N SER A 756 28.24 -24.30 -16.48
CA SER A 756 27.36 -23.44 -15.70
C SER A 756 26.80 -24.25 -14.52
N ALA A 757 26.55 -23.59 -13.40
CA ALA A 757 26.00 -24.13 -12.16
C ALA A 757 25.07 -23.07 -11.53
N GLN A 758 24.52 -23.37 -10.35
CA GLN A 758 23.65 -22.45 -9.59
C GLN A 758 24.00 -22.52 -8.10
N THR A 759 23.63 -21.50 -7.33
CA THR A 759 23.57 -21.58 -5.85
C THR A 759 22.50 -22.59 -5.42
N THR A 760 22.61 -23.10 -4.20
CA THR A 760 21.71 -24.10 -3.61
C THR A 760 21.12 -23.68 -2.27
N ASN A 761 21.51 -22.52 -1.75
CA ASN A 761 21.01 -21.88 -0.53
C ASN A 761 20.60 -20.44 -0.86
N VAL A 762 19.72 -19.87 -0.04
CA VAL A 762 19.52 -18.41 0.05
C VAL A 762 20.87 -17.75 0.42
N LEU A 763 21.14 -16.56 -0.10
CA LEU A 763 22.30 -15.74 0.29
C LEU A 763 21.79 -14.42 0.89
N LEU A 764 21.65 -14.41 2.21
CA LEU A 764 21.40 -13.20 3.00
C LEU A 764 22.61 -12.26 2.95
N PRO A 765 22.46 -10.98 3.36
CA PRO A 765 23.59 -10.08 3.58
C PRO A 765 24.75 -10.73 4.36
N GLY A 766 25.95 -10.66 3.78
CA GLY A 766 27.19 -11.28 4.24
C GLY A 766 27.37 -12.79 4.00
N GLN A 767 26.31 -13.52 3.61
CA GLN A 767 26.38 -14.97 3.38
C GLN A 767 27.12 -15.32 2.10
N SER A 768 27.76 -16.50 2.10
CA SER A 768 28.48 -17.03 0.95
C SER A 768 28.29 -18.53 0.71
N GLU A 769 28.14 -18.91 -0.56
CA GLU A 769 28.12 -20.30 -1.02
C GLU A 769 29.29 -20.59 -1.97
N ILE A 770 29.94 -21.75 -1.80
CA ILE A 770 31.04 -22.16 -2.67
C ILE A 770 30.56 -23.16 -3.73
N VAL A 771 30.14 -22.65 -4.88
CA VAL A 771 29.75 -23.39 -6.09
C VAL A 771 30.99 -23.95 -6.80
N GLN A 772 30.99 -25.22 -7.21
CA GLN A 772 32.22 -25.92 -7.67
C GLN A 772 32.01 -26.78 -8.92
N VAL A 773 32.93 -26.64 -9.89
CA VAL A 773 32.93 -27.40 -11.15
C VAL A 773 34.31 -27.99 -11.46
N ASN A 774 34.36 -29.12 -12.16
CA ASN A 774 35.62 -29.75 -12.57
C ASN A 774 35.99 -29.33 -14.00
N ALA A 775 37.02 -28.52 -14.15
CA ALA A 775 37.49 -27.97 -15.41
C ALA A 775 38.66 -28.78 -15.99
N PRO A 776 38.51 -29.43 -17.17
CA PRO A 776 39.63 -30.09 -17.83
C PRO A 776 40.72 -29.10 -18.23
N LEU A 777 41.99 -29.47 -18.00
CA LEU A 777 43.13 -28.67 -18.44
C LEU A 777 43.42 -28.92 -19.92
N VAL A 778 43.46 -27.84 -20.70
CA VAL A 778 43.63 -27.87 -22.16
C VAL A 778 44.68 -26.85 -22.56
N GLY A 779 45.60 -27.24 -23.45
CA GLY A 779 46.73 -26.42 -23.88
C GLY A 779 48.02 -26.74 -23.12
N ALA A 780 48.85 -25.73 -22.90
CA ALA A 780 50.02 -25.77 -22.04
C ALA A 780 49.87 -24.67 -20.97
N PRO A 781 50.38 -24.88 -19.74
CA PRO A 781 50.29 -23.88 -18.69
C PRO A 781 51.16 -22.64 -19.00
N PRO A 782 50.87 -21.49 -18.36
CA PRO A 782 49.78 -21.29 -17.41
C PRO A 782 48.38 -21.35 -18.03
N HIS A 783 47.40 -21.75 -17.23
CA HIS A 783 45.99 -21.67 -17.56
C HIS A 783 45.37 -20.42 -16.91
N ALA A 784 44.28 -19.92 -17.49
CA ALA A 784 43.47 -18.86 -16.91
C ALA A 784 42.00 -19.28 -16.94
N PHE A 785 41.27 -18.87 -15.91
CA PHE A 785 39.84 -19.07 -15.78
C PHE A 785 39.17 -17.77 -15.33
N PHE A 786 37.91 -17.61 -15.75
CA PHE A 786 37.03 -16.50 -15.40
C PHE A 786 35.70 -17.09 -14.89
N VAL A 787 35.03 -16.39 -13.98
CA VAL A 787 33.70 -16.73 -13.50
C VAL A 787 32.84 -15.48 -13.43
N ARG A 788 31.55 -15.64 -13.70
CA ARG A 788 30.51 -14.64 -13.49
C ARG A 788 29.36 -15.25 -12.68
N VAL A 789 28.82 -14.49 -11.75
CA VAL A 789 27.48 -14.67 -11.16
C VAL A 789 26.54 -13.66 -11.82
N ASP A 790 25.23 -13.95 -11.86
CA ASP A 790 24.20 -13.17 -12.59
C ASP A 790 24.53 -12.97 -14.08
N ALA A 791 24.01 -13.88 -14.92
CA ALA A 791 24.72 -14.28 -16.14
C ALA A 791 23.96 -14.12 -17.46
N GLU A 792 22.65 -13.90 -17.47
CA GLU A 792 21.97 -13.45 -18.70
C GLU A 792 21.96 -11.90 -18.76
N THR A 793 21.35 -11.31 -19.79
CA THR A 793 21.45 -9.86 -20.03
C THR A 793 20.60 -9.01 -19.09
N PRO A 794 21.16 -7.86 -18.67
CA PRO A 794 21.68 -7.64 -17.31
C PRO A 794 20.61 -7.83 -16.21
N GLY A 795 21.03 -8.22 -15.01
CA GLY A 795 20.20 -8.32 -13.81
C GLY A 795 19.07 -9.33 -13.92
N GLU A 796 19.34 -10.62 -13.63
CA GLU A 796 18.25 -11.54 -13.22
C GLU A 796 17.81 -11.22 -11.77
N ILE A 797 18.66 -10.52 -11.01
CA ILE A 797 18.40 -9.86 -9.72
C ILE A 797 18.84 -8.40 -9.87
N GLU A 798 18.07 -7.41 -9.38
CA GLU A 798 18.52 -6.02 -9.41
C GLU A 798 19.51 -5.73 -8.26
N GLU A 799 20.72 -5.28 -8.63
CA GLU A 799 21.83 -5.07 -7.70
C GLU A 799 22.26 -3.59 -7.64
N CYS A 800 22.67 -3.12 -6.45
CA CYS A 800 23.21 -1.76 -6.33
C CYS A 800 24.56 -1.58 -7.06
N ARG A 801 25.20 -2.68 -7.46
CA ARG A 801 26.41 -2.73 -8.29
C ARG A 801 26.37 -3.96 -9.19
N GLU A 802 26.49 -3.72 -10.49
CA GLU A 802 26.44 -4.74 -11.56
C GLU A 802 27.82 -5.04 -12.18
N ASP A 803 28.88 -4.30 -11.79
CA ASP A 803 30.20 -4.35 -12.43
C ASP A 803 31.28 -5.12 -11.63
N ASN A 804 30.87 -5.75 -10.53
CA ASN A 804 31.69 -6.57 -9.62
C ASN A 804 31.28 -8.06 -9.58
N ASN A 805 30.29 -8.47 -10.37
CA ASN A 805 29.69 -9.81 -10.45
C ASN A 805 30.61 -10.85 -11.14
N SER A 806 31.93 -10.62 -11.19
CA SER A 806 32.88 -11.50 -11.87
C SER A 806 34.30 -11.46 -11.31
N ALA A 807 35.00 -12.60 -11.42
CA ALA A 807 36.40 -12.73 -11.05
C ALA A 807 37.21 -13.56 -12.05
N ALA A 808 38.51 -13.30 -12.08
CA ALA A 808 39.50 -14.02 -12.89
C ALA A 808 40.63 -14.57 -12.02
N ILE A 809 41.23 -15.67 -12.47
CA ILE A 809 42.48 -16.22 -11.95
C ILE A 809 43.39 -16.65 -13.09
N ASP A 810 44.60 -16.11 -13.12
CA ASP A 810 45.66 -16.46 -14.06
C ASP A 810 46.84 -17.21 -13.40
N ASP A 811 47.89 -17.47 -14.18
CA ASP A 811 49.08 -18.28 -13.86
C ASP A 811 48.84 -19.74 -13.38
N VAL A 812 47.59 -20.24 -13.42
CA VAL A 812 47.17 -21.55 -12.89
C VAL A 812 47.98 -22.70 -13.47
N SER A 813 48.74 -23.39 -12.61
CA SER A 813 49.68 -24.45 -12.99
C SER A 813 49.69 -25.59 -11.96
N CYS A 814 49.52 -26.84 -12.40
CA CYS A 814 49.62 -28.00 -11.51
C CYS A 814 51.09 -28.27 -11.07
N PRO A 815 51.34 -28.72 -9.83
CA PRO A 815 52.69 -29.03 -9.35
C PRO A 815 53.37 -30.17 -10.13
N ASN A 816 54.69 -30.08 -10.28
CA ASN A 816 55.49 -31.11 -10.96
C ASN A 816 55.78 -32.29 -10.01
N ILE A 817 54.86 -33.25 -9.93
CA ILE A 817 55.06 -34.51 -9.17
C ILE A 817 56.18 -35.35 -9.82
N GLY A 818 57.37 -35.35 -9.20
CA GLY A 818 58.61 -35.94 -9.72
C GLY A 818 58.94 -37.38 -9.29
#